data_AF-A0A1G6KW97-F1
#
_entry.id   AF-A0A1G6KW97-F1
#
_cell.length_a   1.000
_cell.length_b   1.000
_cell.length_c   1.000
_cell.angle_alpha   90.00
_cell.angle_beta   90.00
_cell.angle_gamma   90.00
#
_symmetry.space_group_name_H-M   'P 1'
#
loop_
_entity.id
_entity.type
_entity.pdbx_description
1 polymer ?
#
loop_
_entity_poly.entity_id
_entity_poly.type
_entity_poly.pdbx_seq_one_letter_code
_entity_poly.pdbx_strand_id
1 'polypeptide(L)'
;MASETVIFYTTQTSATMSIGRILTTINNRHLKLRAIGHELFTQGPFFRFAWKDVPSTGQLLLANCPYELGQIENLRQQKFIVNFRDPRDRICNEFAFRLVHSNSPDEPKEAVEARAKLLREKGIDTWIRENLGTSGLTDQDYFKFFIDNVGRIPPADLSVITYARLCLDFDSFVERACAAMAKDLTPDLREALEVERTEKIEQNPNWIGHVWSGSDAMPGRYKRDLKPETIAFLTARYTPVLREMARLDPDYADLYLEGLASVSSVSRKSPAVENPVQSIPVLAARAIASEGSTANVNNHSIARSTIVDRADLRIDHFRSQAKNETVVFTFSERTNRDLAGPGFATEFLLKNGVDVVAIKTNRDVWYENLLERDIREIDRSLSWTATPYRQRLAYGSSMGAYAAIRFSRALRFDRVVALSPLFDIKQGWETRWREDLPALSPDLLMLALPGEAGFEQTRHHISDSCDFLMVFDPLDPDLDHIRRFQQVIAPERLQLLAVPYGGHPAGQYLLEIKMLGDVGLSALKEGRFPSIAAARRQYKGHSTIHLFQLAEHCQRRGHLHWALAIIKRLIAMRDHPEYQLQASRIFRQLGRIDEAVAAVDRALGFADYIFRPNIENYRREMLAQNSLSENRSLLSSGDLWHH
;
A
#
# COMPACT_ATOMS: atom_id res chain seq x y z
N MET A 1 31.24 -36.17 -11.43
CA MET A 1 29.93 -36.82 -11.64
C MET A 1 29.17 -36.02 -12.68
N ALA A 2 28.52 -36.66 -13.65
CA ALA A 2 27.70 -35.94 -14.63
C ALA A 2 26.53 -35.26 -13.91
N SER A 3 26.20 -34.03 -14.30
CA SER A 3 25.04 -33.31 -13.75
C SER A 3 23.74 -33.98 -14.20
N GLU A 4 22.75 -34.05 -13.32
CA GLU A 4 21.42 -34.57 -13.64
C GLU A 4 20.79 -33.78 -14.80
N THR A 5 19.93 -34.43 -15.58
CA THR A 5 19.14 -33.76 -16.60
C THR A 5 18.09 -32.89 -15.93
N VAL A 6 17.99 -31.63 -16.38
CA VAL A 6 16.98 -30.68 -15.95
C VAL A 6 15.94 -30.48 -17.05
N ILE A 7 14.68 -30.65 -16.72
CA ILE A 7 13.54 -30.50 -17.63
C ILE A 7 12.79 -29.23 -17.25
N PHE A 8 12.82 -28.23 -18.13
CA PHE A 8 11.94 -27.07 -18.07
C PHE A 8 10.60 -27.42 -18.73
N TYR A 9 9.60 -27.74 -17.90
CA TYR A 9 8.26 -28.10 -18.33
C TYR A 9 7.30 -26.92 -18.13
N THR A 10 6.74 -26.39 -19.21
CA THR A 10 5.99 -25.13 -19.16
C THR A 10 4.68 -25.16 -19.93
N THR A 11 3.71 -24.37 -19.50
CA THR A 11 2.59 -23.99 -20.36
C THR A 11 3.06 -23.03 -21.45
N GLN A 12 2.40 -23.08 -22.62
CA GLN A 12 2.63 -22.14 -23.71
C GLN A 12 2.31 -20.71 -23.26
N THR A 13 2.90 -19.72 -23.93
CA THR A 13 2.69 -18.27 -23.70
C THR A 13 2.92 -17.81 -22.25
N SER A 14 3.77 -18.54 -21.52
CA SER A 14 4.09 -18.30 -20.10
C SER A 14 5.51 -17.75 -19.94
N ALA A 15 5.94 -16.86 -20.84
CA ALA A 15 7.34 -16.40 -20.96
C ALA A 15 8.38 -17.51 -21.18
N THR A 16 7.98 -18.62 -21.83
CA THR A 16 8.84 -19.77 -22.17
C THR A 16 10.20 -19.37 -22.74
N MET A 17 10.23 -18.40 -23.67
CA MET A 17 11.46 -17.98 -24.34
C MET A 17 12.39 -17.20 -23.42
N SER A 18 11.86 -16.27 -22.61
CA SER A 18 12.66 -15.53 -21.63
C SER A 18 13.21 -16.46 -20.55
N ILE A 19 12.37 -17.33 -19.99
CA ILE A 19 12.81 -18.31 -18.98
C ILE A 19 13.82 -19.29 -19.58
N GLY A 20 13.62 -19.74 -20.82
CA GLY A 20 14.57 -20.58 -21.54
C GLY A 20 15.95 -19.92 -21.69
N ARG A 21 15.99 -18.61 -21.99
CA ARG A 21 17.25 -17.83 -22.02
C ARG A 21 17.87 -17.72 -20.64
N ILE A 22 17.10 -17.39 -19.60
CA ILE A 22 17.58 -17.33 -18.21
C ILE A 22 18.22 -18.67 -17.80
N LEU A 23 17.51 -19.78 -18.00
CA LEU A 23 18.02 -21.12 -17.66
C LEU A 23 19.25 -21.49 -18.50
N THR A 24 19.31 -21.06 -19.76
CA THR A 24 20.49 -21.27 -20.62
C THR A 24 21.70 -20.47 -20.13
N THR A 25 21.49 -19.23 -19.68
CA THR A 25 22.52 -18.37 -19.09
C THR A 25 23.03 -18.96 -17.77
N ILE A 26 22.14 -19.38 -16.86
CA ILE A 26 22.48 -20.06 -15.61
C ILE A 26 23.23 -21.37 -15.88
N ASN A 27 22.79 -22.12 -16.89
CA ASN A 27 23.43 -23.36 -17.29
C ASN A 27 24.87 -23.15 -17.75
N ASN A 28 25.24 -21.99 -18.29
CA ASN A 28 26.59 -21.65 -18.77
C ASN A 28 27.26 -22.79 -19.58
N ARG A 29 26.48 -23.44 -20.46
CA ARG A 29 26.88 -24.59 -21.31
C ARG A 29 27.29 -25.88 -20.56
N HIS A 30 26.96 -26.02 -19.29
CA HIS A 30 27.23 -27.25 -18.53
C HIS A 30 26.37 -28.44 -18.97
N LEU A 31 25.10 -28.18 -19.32
CA LEU A 31 24.16 -29.16 -19.86
C LEU A 31 23.94 -28.93 -21.35
N LYS A 32 23.74 -30.00 -22.12
CA LYS A 32 23.37 -29.93 -23.54
C LYS A 32 21.92 -29.45 -23.66
N LEU A 33 21.72 -28.29 -24.27
CA LEU A 33 20.40 -27.73 -24.52
C LEU A 33 19.66 -28.54 -25.59
N ARG A 34 18.40 -28.89 -25.30
CA ARG A 34 17.48 -29.52 -26.24
C ARG A 34 16.11 -28.84 -26.12
N ALA A 35 15.53 -28.39 -27.22
CA ALA A 35 14.25 -27.68 -27.21
C ALA A 35 13.22 -28.43 -28.06
N ILE A 36 12.30 -29.16 -27.42
CA ILE A 36 11.36 -30.06 -28.11
C ILE A 36 10.44 -29.29 -29.07
N GLY A 37 9.99 -28.09 -28.68
CA GLY A 37 9.17 -27.26 -29.57
C GLY A 37 9.91 -26.84 -30.84
N HIS A 38 11.21 -26.59 -30.76
CA HIS A 38 12.03 -26.25 -31.93
C HIS A 38 12.29 -27.47 -32.83
N GLU A 39 12.52 -28.65 -32.24
CA GLU A 39 12.66 -29.90 -33.00
C GLU A 39 11.37 -30.25 -33.75
N LEU A 40 10.20 -30.11 -33.09
CA LEU A 40 8.90 -30.29 -33.76
C LEU A 40 8.72 -29.30 -34.91
N PHE A 41 9.06 -28.03 -34.70
CA PHE A 41 8.93 -27.00 -35.74
C PHE A 41 9.84 -27.28 -36.94
N THR A 42 11.07 -27.72 -36.71
CA THR A 42 12.07 -27.94 -37.78
C THR A 42 11.90 -29.28 -38.50
N GLN A 43 11.50 -30.34 -37.80
CA GLN A 43 11.32 -31.69 -38.37
C GLN A 43 9.88 -31.95 -38.86
N GLY A 44 8.94 -31.07 -38.53
CA GLY A 44 7.55 -31.13 -38.98
C GLY A 44 6.78 -32.32 -38.41
N PRO A 45 5.72 -32.79 -39.11
CA PRO A 45 4.78 -33.80 -38.59
C PRO A 45 5.39 -35.20 -38.36
N PHE A 46 6.61 -35.44 -38.86
CA PHE A 46 7.34 -36.69 -38.66
C PHE A 46 8.12 -36.73 -37.35
N PHE A 47 8.24 -35.61 -36.64
CA PHE A 47 8.88 -35.58 -35.34
C PHE A 47 8.18 -36.56 -34.37
N ARG A 48 8.98 -37.37 -33.68
CA ARG A 48 8.52 -38.30 -32.63
C ARG A 48 9.38 -38.05 -31.40
N PHE A 49 8.71 -37.84 -30.27
CA PHE A 49 9.36 -37.64 -28.98
C PHE A 49 8.74 -38.58 -27.96
N ALA A 50 9.57 -39.32 -27.25
CA ALA A 50 9.17 -40.12 -26.10
C ALA A 50 10.06 -39.81 -24.90
N TRP A 51 9.45 -39.60 -23.74
CA TRP A 51 10.17 -39.25 -22.51
C TRP A 51 11.20 -40.30 -22.07
N LYS A 52 10.98 -41.58 -22.40
CA LYS A 52 11.92 -42.67 -22.15
C LYS A 52 13.27 -42.51 -22.89
N ASP A 53 13.31 -41.67 -23.92
CA ASP A 53 14.53 -41.43 -24.71
C ASP A 53 15.34 -40.23 -24.16
N VAL A 54 14.86 -39.57 -23.10
CA VAL A 54 15.57 -38.47 -22.44
C VAL A 54 16.60 -39.06 -21.47
N PRO A 55 17.92 -38.81 -21.66
CA PRO A 55 18.94 -39.33 -20.77
C PRO A 55 18.80 -38.74 -19.36
N SER A 56 19.17 -39.50 -18.34
CA SER A 56 19.09 -39.08 -16.94
C SER A 56 20.11 -38.01 -16.55
N THR A 57 21.17 -37.80 -17.35
CA THR A 57 22.21 -36.81 -17.06
C THR A 57 22.58 -35.98 -18.30
N GLY A 58 23.03 -34.75 -18.07
CA GLY A 58 23.76 -33.95 -19.05
C GLY A 58 22.89 -33.16 -20.03
N GLN A 59 21.58 -33.04 -19.81
CA GLN A 59 20.69 -32.25 -20.66
C GLN A 59 19.93 -31.15 -19.90
N LEU A 60 19.73 -30.02 -20.58
CA LEU A 60 18.71 -29.02 -20.24
C LEU A 60 17.64 -29.11 -21.32
N LEU A 61 16.50 -29.68 -20.97
CA LEU A 61 15.40 -29.96 -21.89
C LEU A 61 14.30 -28.92 -21.75
N LEU A 62 13.98 -28.18 -22.80
CA LEU A 62 12.85 -27.24 -22.83
C LEU A 62 11.63 -27.91 -23.49
N ALA A 63 10.56 -28.12 -22.73
CA ALA A 63 9.37 -28.82 -23.16
C ALA A 63 8.09 -28.03 -22.84
N ASN A 64 7.29 -27.75 -23.87
CA ASN A 64 5.99 -27.11 -23.74
C ASN A 64 4.87 -28.16 -23.67
N CYS A 65 3.91 -28.00 -22.77
CA CYS A 65 2.65 -28.77 -22.81
C CYS A 65 1.98 -28.61 -24.20
N PRO A 66 1.46 -29.68 -24.85
CA PRO A 66 0.88 -30.88 -24.24
C PRO A 66 1.62 -32.21 -24.43
N TYR A 67 2.96 -32.25 -24.40
CA TYR A 67 3.65 -33.54 -24.36
C TYR A 67 3.31 -34.27 -23.04
N GLU A 68 2.56 -35.37 -23.14
CA GLU A 68 2.18 -36.22 -22.01
C GLU A 68 3.43 -36.80 -21.37
N LEU A 69 3.64 -36.61 -20.06
CA LEU A 69 4.81 -37.14 -19.34
C LEU A 69 4.82 -38.69 -19.29
N GLY A 70 3.75 -39.36 -19.72
CA GLY A 70 3.62 -40.82 -19.74
C GLY A 70 3.63 -41.43 -18.32
N GLN A 71 4.07 -42.70 -18.21
CA GLN A 71 4.34 -43.34 -16.92
C GLN A 71 5.68 -42.84 -16.34
N ILE A 72 5.62 -42.28 -15.13
CA ILE A 72 6.73 -41.62 -14.38
C ILE A 72 7.92 -42.54 -14.12
N GLU A 73 7.75 -43.86 -14.24
CA GLU A 73 8.80 -44.83 -13.95
C GLU A 73 10.08 -44.62 -14.79
N ASN A 74 9.94 -43.99 -15.97
CA ASN A 74 11.07 -43.60 -16.84
C ASN A 74 11.64 -42.19 -16.56
N LEU A 75 11.03 -41.44 -15.64
CA LEU A 75 11.39 -40.06 -15.26
C LEU A 75 12.04 -39.98 -13.87
N ARG A 76 12.49 -41.12 -13.33
CA ARG A 76 13.28 -41.17 -12.10
C ARG A 76 14.69 -40.70 -12.44
N GLN A 77 15.22 -39.72 -11.70
CA GLN A 77 16.57 -39.11 -11.79
C GLN A 77 16.69 -37.78 -12.57
N GLN A 78 15.60 -37.21 -13.08
CA GLN A 78 15.63 -35.85 -13.66
C GLN A 78 15.04 -34.83 -12.68
N LYS A 79 15.56 -33.60 -12.72
CA LYS A 79 14.97 -32.45 -12.03
C LYS A 79 14.00 -31.73 -12.96
N PHE A 80 12.87 -31.29 -12.41
CA PHE A 80 11.85 -30.55 -13.12
C PHE A 80 11.80 -29.12 -12.63
N ILE A 81 11.88 -28.20 -13.58
CA ILE A 81 11.56 -26.79 -13.40
C ILE A 81 10.23 -26.56 -14.09
N VAL A 82 9.19 -26.30 -13.30
CA VAL A 82 7.83 -26.12 -13.79
C VAL A 82 7.46 -24.65 -13.82
N ASN A 83 6.94 -24.21 -14.96
CA ASN A 83 6.43 -22.86 -15.16
C ASN A 83 5.01 -22.88 -15.69
N PHE A 84 4.18 -22.01 -15.15
CA PHE A 84 2.83 -21.79 -15.66
C PHE A 84 2.42 -20.33 -15.56
N ARG A 85 1.41 -19.99 -16.37
CA ARG A 85 0.72 -18.70 -16.36
C ARG A 85 -0.74 -18.93 -15.98
N ASP A 86 -1.33 -17.95 -15.31
CA ASP A 86 -2.75 -17.94 -14.99
C ASP A 86 -3.57 -18.24 -16.27
N PRO A 87 -4.51 -19.21 -16.23
CA PRO A 87 -5.33 -19.56 -17.39
C PRO A 87 -6.07 -18.37 -17.97
N ARG A 88 -6.54 -17.44 -17.13
CA ARG A 88 -7.27 -16.24 -17.54
C ARG A 88 -6.38 -15.31 -18.37
N ASP A 89 -5.14 -15.10 -17.94
CA ASP A 89 -4.15 -14.31 -18.68
C ASP A 89 -3.69 -14.99 -19.96
N ARG A 90 -3.43 -16.31 -19.89
CA ARG A 90 -2.96 -17.08 -21.03
C ARG A 90 -3.97 -17.00 -22.17
N ILE A 91 -5.27 -17.10 -21.88
CA ILE A 91 -6.34 -16.99 -22.87
C ILE A 91 -6.32 -15.61 -23.56
N CYS A 92 -6.07 -14.53 -22.81
CA CYS A 92 -5.89 -13.19 -23.38
C CYS A 92 -4.68 -13.15 -24.33
N ASN A 93 -3.58 -13.79 -23.92
CA ASN A 93 -2.39 -13.89 -24.75
C ASN A 93 -2.61 -14.78 -25.99
N GLU A 94 -3.41 -15.84 -25.89
CA GLU A 94 -3.76 -16.69 -27.03
C GLU A 94 -4.61 -15.93 -28.05
N PHE A 95 -5.59 -15.16 -27.58
CA PHE A 95 -6.37 -14.29 -28.45
C PHE A 95 -5.47 -13.30 -29.19
N ALA A 96 -4.58 -12.60 -28.47
CA ALA A 96 -3.62 -11.68 -29.08
C ALA A 96 -2.67 -12.38 -30.07
N PHE A 97 -2.20 -13.58 -29.72
CA PHE A 97 -1.36 -14.40 -30.60
C PHE A 97 -2.05 -14.71 -31.92
N ARG A 98 -3.34 -15.09 -31.87
CA ARG A 98 -4.16 -15.35 -33.05
C ARG A 98 -4.39 -14.11 -33.92
N LEU A 99 -4.25 -12.89 -33.41
CA LEU A 99 -4.38 -11.69 -34.25
C LEU A 99 -3.18 -11.47 -35.18
N VAL A 100 -2.05 -12.14 -34.95
CA VAL A 100 -0.80 -11.84 -35.66
C VAL A 100 -0.05 -13.07 -36.19
N HIS A 101 -0.30 -14.26 -35.63
CA HIS A 101 0.40 -15.48 -36.04
C HIS A 101 -0.28 -16.17 -37.20
N SER A 102 0.53 -16.67 -38.13
CA SER A 102 0.07 -17.57 -39.16
C SER A 102 -0.26 -18.95 -38.60
N ASN A 103 -1.28 -19.61 -39.17
CA ASN A 103 -1.63 -21.00 -38.87
C ASN A 103 -0.66 -22.00 -39.52
N SER A 104 0.02 -21.57 -40.58
CA SER A 104 1.06 -22.34 -41.27
C SER A 104 2.18 -21.41 -41.75
N PRO A 105 3.39 -21.94 -42.03
CA PRO A 105 4.48 -21.14 -42.61
C PRO A 105 4.10 -20.46 -43.94
N ASP A 106 3.17 -21.05 -44.69
CA ASP A 106 2.76 -20.60 -46.02
C ASP A 106 1.45 -19.77 -46.02
N GLU A 107 0.88 -19.43 -44.86
CA GLU A 107 -0.34 -18.60 -44.80
C GLU A 107 -0.02 -17.17 -45.29
N PRO A 108 -0.67 -16.67 -46.36
CA PRO A 108 -0.42 -15.31 -46.86
C PRO A 108 -0.75 -14.25 -45.81
N LYS A 109 -0.01 -13.12 -45.82
CA LYS A 109 -0.22 -12.02 -44.86
C LYS A 109 -1.64 -11.48 -44.92
N GLU A 110 -2.24 -11.42 -46.10
CA GLU A 110 -3.61 -10.98 -46.33
C GLU A 110 -4.63 -11.90 -45.64
N ALA A 111 -4.36 -13.21 -45.60
CA ALA A 111 -5.21 -14.18 -44.90
C ALA A 111 -5.10 -14.02 -43.37
N VAL A 112 -3.89 -13.76 -42.85
CA VAL A 112 -3.66 -13.43 -41.44
C VAL A 112 -4.42 -12.16 -41.06
N GLU A 113 -4.31 -11.09 -41.87
CA GLU A 113 -5.00 -9.82 -41.64
C GLU A 113 -6.53 -9.95 -41.71
N ALA A 114 -7.05 -10.70 -42.69
CA ALA A 114 -8.48 -10.96 -42.81
C ALA A 114 -9.04 -11.70 -41.58
N ARG A 115 -8.32 -12.74 -41.11
CA ARG A 115 -8.68 -13.46 -39.89
C ARG A 115 -8.57 -12.58 -38.65
N ALA A 116 -7.53 -11.77 -38.55
CA ALA A 116 -7.36 -10.82 -37.45
C ALA A 116 -8.49 -9.78 -37.42
N LYS A 117 -8.94 -9.28 -38.58
CA LYS A 117 -10.09 -8.39 -38.70
C LYS A 117 -11.36 -9.03 -38.15
N LEU A 118 -11.67 -10.27 -38.58
CA LEU A 118 -12.82 -11.02 -38.09
C LEU A 118 -12.78 -11.24 -36.57
N LEU A 119 -11.59 -11.56 -36.02
CA LEU A 119 -11.42 -11.74 -34.58
C LEU A 119 -11.60 -10.42 -33.79
N ARG A 120 -11.10 -9.30 -34.32
CA ARG A 120 -11.29 -7.97 -33.69
C ARG A 120 -12.76 -7.57 -33.68
N GLU A 121 -13.47 -7.78 -34.79
CA GLU A 121 -14.92 -7.51 -34.89
C GLU A 121 -15.72 -8.37 -33.92
N LYS A 122 -15.33 -9.64 -33.75
CA LYS A 122 -15.94 -10.57 -32.80
C LYS A 122 -15.74 -10.18 -31.34
N GLY A 123 -14.54 -9.67 -31.03
CA GLY A 123 -14.13 -9.35 -29.66
C GLY A 123 -13.72 -10.58 -28.84
N ILE A 124 -12.86 -10.35 -27.85
CA ILE A 124 -12.26 -11.42 -27.04
C ILE A 124 -13.29 -12.19 -26.20
N ASP A 125 -14.26 -11.52 -25.59
CA ASP A 125 -15.27 -12.17 -24.74
C ASP A 125 -16.15 -13.15 -25.53
N THR A 126 -16.57 -12.76 -26.74
CA THR A 126 -17.36 -13.61 -27.64
C THR A 126 -16.53 -14.78 -28.12
N TRP A 127 -15.27 -14.53 -28.51
CA TRP A 127 -14.33 -15.57 -28.90
C TRP A 127 -14.12 -16.61 -27.78
N ILE A 128 -13.95 -16.18 -26.53
CA ILE A 128 -13.79 -17.07 -25.37
C ILE A 128 -15.02 -17.98 -25.20
N ARG A 129 -16.23 -17.39 -25.23
CA ARG A 129 -17.48 -18.15 -25.04
C ARG A 129 -17.66 -19.22 -26.11
N GLU A 130 -17.33 -18.92 -27.36
CA GLU A 130 -17.48 -19.88 -28.45
C GLU A 130 -16.39 -20.96 -28.47
N ASN A 131 -15.15 -20.65 -28.06
CA ASN A 131 -14.05 -21.61 -28.13
C ASN A 131 -13.94 -22.53 -26.90
N LEU A 132 -14.40 -22.09 -25.72
CA LEU A 132 -14.33 -22.93 -24.50
C LEU A 132 -15.63 -23.68 -24.21
N GLY A 133 -16.76 -23.29 -24.82
CA GLY A 133 -18.07 -23.87 -24.56
C GLY A 133 -18.55 -23.68 -23.11
N THR A 134 -19.69 -24.27 -22.75
CA THR A 134 -20.26 -24.19 -21.39
C THR A 134 -20.03 -25.43 -20.52
N SER A 135 -19.47 -26.50 -21.09
CA SER A 135 -19.14 -27.72 -20.36
C SER A 135 -17.98 -27.50 -19.38
N GLY A 136 -17.89 -28.31 -18.32
CA GLY A 136 -16.78 -28.25 -17.36
C GLY A 136 -15.42 -28.64 -17.96
N LEU A 137 -14.36 -28.66 -17.13
CA LEU A 137 -13.05 -29.14 -17.54
C LEU A 137 -13.14 -30.63 -17.93
N THR A 138 -12.71 -30.96 -19.15
CA THR A 138 -12.57 -32.35 -19.62
C THR A 138 -11.11 -32.78 -19.49
N ASP A 139 -10.81 -34.07 -19.66
CA ASP A 139 -9.42 -34.57 -19.69
C ASP A 139 -8.61 -34.05 -20.89
N GLN A 140 -9.29 -33.48 -21.89
CA GLN A 140 -8.66 -32.80 -23.02
C GLN A 140 -8.38 -31.31 -22.73
N ASP A 141 -8.83 -30.78 -21.59
CA ASP A 141 -8.53 -29.40 -21.23
C ASP A 141 -7.04 -29.23 -20.96
N TYR A 142 -6.43 -28.28 -21.67
CA TYR A 142 -4.99 -28.03 -21.67
C TYR A 142 -4.41 -27.86 -20.26
N PHE A 143 -5.10 -27.12 -19.39
CA PHE A 143 -4.58 -26.82 -18.06
C PHE A 143 -4.82 -27.94 -17.08
N LYS A 144 -5.98 -28.63 -17.18
CA LYS A 144 -6.20 -29.86 -16.42
C LYS A 144 -5.11 -30.89 -16.75
N PHE A 145 -4.87 -31.11 -18.04
CA PHE A 145 -3.83 -32.01 -18.51
C PHE A 145 -2.43 -31.61 -18.01
N PHE A 146 -2.09 -30.32 -18.04
CA PHE A 146 -0.82 -29.83 -17.51
C PHE A 146 -0.69 -30.12 -16.01
N ILE A 147 -1.70 -29.77 -15.21
CA ILE A 147 -1.70 -29.97 -13.76
C ILE A 147 -1.64 -31.46 -13.40
N ASP A 148 -2.39 -32.31 -14.11
CA ASP A 148 -2.34 -33.76 -13.91
C ASP A 148 -0.93 -34.32 -14.17
N ASN A 149 -0.22 -33.79 -15.18
CA ASN A 149 1.19 -34.14 -15.43
C ASN A 149 2.13 -33.60 -14.35
N VAL A 150 1.93 -32.37 -13.85
CA VAL A 150 2.76 -31.83 -12.77
C VAL A 150 2.56 -32.63 -11.47
N GLY A 151 1.33 -33.04 -11.16
CA GLY A 151 1.00 -33.86 -9.99
C GLY A 151 1.63 -35.26 -10.01
N ARG A 152 2.13 -35.70 -11.17
CA ARG A 152 2.88 -36.95 -11.34
C ARG A 152 4.37 -36.81 -10.97
N ILE A 153 4.91 -35.59 -10.86
CA ILE A 153 6.32 -35.36 -10.56
C ILE A 153 6.58 -35.51 -9.05
N PRO A 154 7.60 -36.28 -8.62
CA PRO A 154 7.96 -36.36 -7.21
C PRO A 154 8.29 -34.97 -6.62
N PRO A 155 7.77 -34.59 -5.44
CA PRO A 155 8.03 -33.27 -4.86
C PRO A 155 9.52 -32.93 -4.67
N ALA A 156 10.37 -33.93 -4.42
CA ALA A 156 11.82 -33.74 -4.26
C ALA A 156 12.56 -33.38 -5.58
N ASP A 157 11.90 -33.62 -6.71
CA ASP A 157 12.42 -33.35 -8.04
C ASP A 157 11.73 -32.16 -8.72
N LEU A 158 10.75 -31.55 -8.04
CA LEU A 158 9.95 -30.45 -8.57
C LEU A 158 10.40 -29.10 -8.00
N SER A 159 10.75 -28.18 -8.89
CA SER A 159 10.95 -26.77 -8.59
C SER A 159 9.95 -25.93 -9.39
N VAL A 160 9.20 -25.06 -8.74
CA VAL A 160 8.20 -24.20 -9.39
C VAL A 160 8.76 -22.79 -9.53
N ILE A 161 8.87 -22.30 -10.78
CA ILE A 161 9.21 -20.91 -11.10
C ILE A 161 8.18 -20.39 -12.11
N THR A 162 7.24 -19.56 -11.64
CA THR A 162 6.07 -19.18 -12.45
C THR A 162 6.29 -17.89 -13.24
N TYR A 163 5.43 -17.66 -14.23
CA TYR A 163 5.33 -16.38 -14.94
C TYR A 163 5.04 -15.24 -13.96
N ALA A 164 4.19 -15.47 -12.95
CA ALA A 164 3.89 -14.48 -11.92
C ALA A 164 5.16 -14.08 -11.16
N ARG A 165 5.97 -15.05 -10.73
CA ARG A 165 7.25 -14.77 -10.07
C ARG A 165 8.23 -14.05 -10.98
N LEU A 166 8.40 -14.49 -12.23
CA LEU A 166 9.27 -13.81 -13.20
C LEU A 166 8.92 -12.32 -13.30
N CYS A 167 7.63 -12.00 -13.39
CA CYS A 167 7.18 -10.64 -13.61
C CYS A 167 7.11 -9.78 -12.35
N LEU A 168 6.84 -10.38 -11.19
CA LEU A 168 6.58 -9.66 -9.94
C LEU A 168 7.75 -9.72 -8.95
N ASP A 169 8.67 -10.66 -9.11
CA ASP A 169 9.84 -10.85 -8.23
C ASP A 169 10.98 -11.55 -8.99
N PHE A 170 11.60 -10.79 -9.88
CA PHE A 170 12.67 -11.29 -10.74
C PHE A 170 13.86 -11.84 -9.94
N ASP A 171 14.21 -11.21 -8.82
CA ASP A 171 15.35 -11.66 -8.00
C ASP A 171 15.05 -12.99 -7.30
N SER A 172 13.87 -13.16 -6.71
CA SER A 172 13.43 -14.47 -6.19
C SER A 172 13.33 -15.53 -7.29
N PHE A 173 12.89 -15.13 -8.49
CA PHE A 173 12.85 -16.00 -9.65
C PHE A 173 14.26 -16.53 -9.99
N VAL A 174 15.24 -15.64 -10.13
CA VAL A 174 16.62 -15.99 -10.47
C VAL A 174 17.26 -16.87 -9.41
N GLU A 175 17.04 -16.56 -8.12
CA GLU A 175 17.57 -17.35 -7.01
C GLU A 175 17.00 -18.77 -6.98
N ARG A 176 15.68 -18.91 -7.16
CA ARG A 176 15.04 -20.23 -7.26
C ARG A 176 15.48 -20.99 -8.52
N ALA A 177 15.64 -20.31 -9.64
CA ALA A 177 16.15 -20.92 -10.87
C ALA A 177 17.59 -21.42 -10.70
N CYS A 178 18.46 -20.65 -10.05
CA CYS A 178 19.83 -21.05 -9.74
C CYS A 178 19.84 -22.26 -8.78
N ALA A 179 19.03 -22.23 -7.72
CA ALA A 179 18.89 -23.34 -6.78
C ALA A 179 18.40 -24.62 -7.48
N ALA A 180 17.39 -24.52 -8.34
CA ALA A 180 16.85 -25.65 -9.10
C ALA A 180 17.87 -26.24 -10.10
N MET A 181 18.80 -25.41 -10.58
CA MET A 181 19.90 -25.81 -11.46
C MET A 181 21.16 -26.23 -10.69
N ALA A 182 21.14 -26.22 -9.36
CA ALA A 182 22.30 -26.43 -8.49
C ALA A 182 23.50 -25.53 -8.86
N LYS A 183 23.24 -24.23 -9.05
CA LYS A 183 24.23 -23.20 -9.37
C LYS A 183 24.20 -22.08 -8.34
N ASP A 184 25.39 -21.53 -8.04
CA ASP A 184 25.51 -20.33 -7.22
C ASP A 184 25.20 -19.09 -8.06
N LEU A 185 24.44 -18.16 -7.47
CA LEU A 185 24.16 -16.87 -8.08
C LEU A 185 25.32 -15.91 -7.83
N THR A 186 26.28 -15.87 -8.75
CA THR A 186 27.41 -14.93 -8.71
C THR A 186 26.98 -13.52 -9.14
N PRO A 187 27.73 -12.46 -8.76
CA PRO A 187 27.49 -11.10 -9.24
C PRO A 187 27.44 -11.00 -10.77
N ASP A 188 28.40 -11.62 -11.47
CA ASP A 188 28.46 -11.63 -12.94
C ASP A 188 27.24 -12.33 -13.56
N LEU A 189 26.78 -13.43 -12.95
CA LEU A 189 25.57 -14.12 -13.40
C LEU A 189 24.33 -13.25 -13.17
N ARG A 190 24.25 -12.56 -12.03
CA ARG A 190 23.16 -11.62 -11.75
C ARG A 190 23.14 -10.50 -12.79
N GLU A 191 24.28 -9.90 -13.09
CA GLU A 191 24.41 -8.85 -14.11
C GLU A 191 24.00 -9.36 -15.51
N ALA A 192 24.46 -10.55 -15.90
CA ALA A 192 24.11 -11.16 -17.19
C ALA A 192 22.61 -11.43 -17.35
N LEU A 193 21.88 -11.63 -16.24
CA LEU A 193 20.45 -11.90 -16.23
C LEU A 193 19.59 -10.63 -16.17
N GLU A 194 20.16 -9.46 -15.83
CA GLU A 194 19.40 -8.21 -15.70
C GLU A 194 18.63 -7.81 -16.96
N VAL A 195 19.11 -8.18 -18.14
CA VAL A 195 18.45 -7.90 -19.42
C VAL A 195 17.13 -8.68 -19.61
N GLU A 196 16.88 -9.71 -18.80
CA GLU A 196 15.64 -10.47 -18.79
C GLU A 196 14.60 -9.95 -17.78
N ARG A 197 14.98 -8.95 -16.98
CA ARG A 197 14.08 -8.30 -16.03
C ARG A 197 12.97 -7.56 -16.79
N THR A 198 11.73 -7.62 -16.30
CA THR A 198 10.56 -7.05 -16.99
C THR A 198 10.69 -5.55 -17.30
N GLU A 199 11.35 -4.76 -16.45
CA GLU A 199 11.59 -3.32 -16.71
C GLU A 199 12.64 -3.06 -17.80
N LYS A 200 13.46 -4.06 -18.13
CA LYS A 200 14.57 -3.97 -19.10
C LYS A 200 14.35 -4.86 -20.32
N ILE A 201 13.32 -5.70 -20.33
CA ILE A 201 13.14 -6.75 -21.33
C ILE A 201 12.99 -6.18 -22.75
N GLU A 202 12.44 -4.98 -22.92
CA GLU A 202 12.35 -4.29 -24.21
C GLU A 202 13.71 -3.87 -24.77
N GLN A 203 14.77 -3.89 -23.96
CA GLN A 203 16.14 -3.61 -24.39
C GLN A 203 16.84 -4.89 -24.86
N ASN A 204 16.25 -6.05 -24.59
CA ASN A 204 16.78 -7.33 -25.01
C ASN A 204 16.44 -7.57 -26.48
N PRO A 205 17.40 -7.59 -27.43
CA PRO A 205 17.10 -7.77 -28.85
C PRO A 205 16.46 -9.13 -29.15
N ASN A 206 16.56 -10.10 -28.24
CA ASN A 206 15.95 -11.42 -28.35
C ASN A 206 14.59 -11.50 -27.66
N TRP A 207 14.06 -10.40 -27.11
CA TRP A 207 12.73 -10.39 -26.54
C TRP A 207 11.69 -10.53 -27.64
N ILE A 208 10.75 -11.43 -27.39
CA ILE A 208 9.78 -11.82 -28.39
C ILE A 208 8.73 -10.75 -28.66
N GLY A 209 8.59 -9.77 -27.75
CA GLY A 209 7.74 -8.60 -27.95
C GLY A 209 8.17 -7.71 -29.12
N HIS A 210 9.43 -7.78 -29.56
CA HIS A 210 9.89 -7.09 -30.77
C HIS A 210 9.32 -7.68 -32.06
N VAL A 211 9.00 -8.97 -32.03
CA VAL A 211 8.44 -9.68 -33.19
C VAL A 211 6.92 -9.75 -33.06
N TRP A 212 6.40 -9.90 -31.84
CA TRP A 212 5.01 -10.22 -31.57
C TRP A 212 4.34 -9.16 -30.70
N SER A 213 3.48 -8.37 -31.35
CA SER A 213 2.62 -7.41 -30.65
C SER A 213 1.64 -8.12 -29.72
N GLY A 214 1.42 -7.53 -28.55
CA GLY A 214 0.58 -8.11 -27.50
C GLY A 214 1.30 -9.12 -26.60
N SER A 215 2.63 -9.24 -26.69
CA SER A 215 3.45 -9.82 -25.62
C SER A 215 3.28 -8.98 -24.36
N ASP A 216 3.04 -9.65 -23.24
CA ASP A 216 2.80 -8.99 -21.96
C ASP A 216 3.91 -9.37 -20.97
N ALA A 217 4.29 -8.41 -20.14
CA ALA A 217 5.32 -8.54 -19.11
C ALA A 217 4.73 -8.38 -17.71
N MET A 218 3.40 -8.37 -17.57
CA MET A 218 2.71 -8.25 -16.29
C MET A 218 1.62 -9.33 -16.15
N PRO A 219 1.39 -9.89 -14.95
CA PRO A 219 0.21 -10.70 -14.67
C PRO A 219 -1.06 -9.85 -14.51
N GLY A 220 -2.23 -10.44 -14.68
CA GLY A 220 -3.53 -9.80 -14.48
C GLY A 220 -4.11 -9.09 -15.70
N ARG A 221 -3.58 -9.34 -16.91
CA ARG A 221 -4.11 -8.84 -18.18
C ARG A 221 -5.59 -9.09 -18.36
N TYR A 222 -6.08 -10.24 -17.89
CA TYR A 222 -7.50 -10.59 -18.00
C TYR A 222 -8.42 -9.53 -17.37
N LYS A 223 -7.95 -8.79 -16.36
CA LYS A 223 -8.73 -7.72 -15.71
C LYS A 223 -8.92 -6.50 -16.59
N ARG A 224 -7.99 -6.27 -17.53
CA ARG A 224 -8.01 -5.14 -18.47
C ARG A 224 -8.75 -5.49 -19.76
N ASP A 225 -8.56 -6.72 -20.23
CA ASP A 225 -8.99 -7.12 -21.56
C ASP A 225 -10.38 -7.79 -21.57
N LEU A 226 -10.86 -8.31 -20.43
CA LEU A 226 -12.11 -9.07 -20.36
C LEU A 226 -13.18 -8.34 -19.56
N LYS A 227 -14.45 -8.58 -19.93
CA LYS A 227 -15.59 -8.11 -19.15
C LYS A 227 -15.75 -8.92 -17.85
N PRO A 228 -16.32 -8.32 -16.78
CA PRO A 228 -16.52 -9.01 -15.51
C PRO A 228 -17.23 -10.37 -15.62
N GLU A 229 -18.26 -10.48 -16.47
CA GLU A 229 -18.97 -11.74 -16.69
C GLU A 229 -18.10 -12.83 -17.33
N THR A 230 -17.17 -12.45 -18.21
CA THR A 230 -16.22 -13.38 -18.82
C THR A 230 -15.16 -13.81 -17.80
N ILE A 231 -14.70 -12.89 -16.95
CA ILE A 231 -13.79 -13.19 -15.85
C ILE A 231 -14.44 -14.19 -14.88
N ALA A 232 -15.70 -13.96 -14.51
CA ALA A 232 -16.45 -14.86 -13.64
C ALA A 232 -16.61 -16.25 -14.26
N PHE A 233 -16.96 -16.32 -15.55
CA PHE A 233 -17.04 -17.58 -16.30
C PHE A 233 -15.71 -18.34 -16.29
N LEU A 234 -14.59 -17.68 -16.62
CA LEU A 234 -13.27 -18.31 -16.61
C LEU A 234 -12.84 -18.74 -15.21
N THR A 235 -13.10 -17.92 -14.20
CA THR A 235 -12.77 -18.22 -12.79
C THR A 235 -13.55 -19.45 -12.32
N ALA A 236 -14.85 -19.54 -12.64
CA ALA A 236 -15.66 -20.71 -12.33
C ALA A 236 -15.15 -21.96 -13.08
N ARG A 237 -14.89 -21.85 -14.39
CA ARG A 237 -14.39 -22.96 -15.21
C ARG A 237 -13.06 -23.50 -14.70
N TYR A 238 -12.10 -22.63 -14.40
CA TYR A 238 -10.74 -23.00 -14.01
C TYR A 238 -10.53 -23.09 -12.51
N THR A 239 -11.59 -23.07 -11.69
CA THR A 239 -11.48 -23.15 -10.22
C THR A 239 -10.57 -24.29 -9.72
N PRO A 240 -10.68 -25.55 -10.21
CA PRO A 240 -9.79 -26.62 -9.78
C PRO A 240 -8.32 -26.37 -10.13
N VAL A 241 -8.06 -25.84 -11.33
CA VAL A 241 -6.71 -25.51 -11.82
C VAL A 241 -6.11 -24.38 -11.01
N LEU A 242 -6.87 -23.30 -10.78
CA LEU A 242 -6.42 -22.13 -10.04
C LEU A 242 -6.05 -22.46 -8.59
N ARG A 243 -6.82 -23.33 -7.93
CA ARG A 243 -6.50 -23.82 -6.58
C ARG A 243 -5.21 -24.64 -6.56
N GLU A 244 -4.98 -25.46 -7.58
CA GLU A 244 -3.76 -26.27 -7.65
C GLU A 244 -2.53 -25.43 -8.02
N MET A 245 -2.68 -24.41 -8.88
CA MET A 245 -1.65 -23.40 -9.12
C MET A 245 -1.30 -22.65 -7.83
N ALA A 246 -2.29 -22.23 -7.03
CA ALA A 246 -2.08 -21.62 -5.72
C ALA A 246 -1.36 -22.54 -4.73
N ARG A 247 -1.63 -23.86 -4.79
CA ARG A 247 -0.92 -24.86 -3.98
C ARG A 247 0.54 -25.02 -4.42
N LEU A 248 0.79 -24.99 -5.73
CA LEU A 248 2.12 -25.16 -6.32
C LEU A 248 3.01 -23.91 -6.16
N ASP A 249 2.42 -22.71 -6.19
CA ASP A 249 3.11 -21.43 -6.02
C ASP A 249 2.45 -20.59 -4.91
N PRO A 250 2.67 -20.95 -3.63
CA PRO A 250 1.98 -20.34 -2.50
C PRO A 250 2.29 -18.85 -2.32
N ASP A 251 3.46 -18.38 -2.77
CA ASP A 251 3.84 -16.96 -2.67
C ASP A 251 2.94 -16.06 -3.53
N TYR A 252 2.27 -16.64 -4.54
CA TYR A 252 1.34 -15.95 -5.44
C TYR A 252 -0.07 -16.55 -5.39
N ALA A 253 -0.41 -17.29 -4.33
CA ALA A 253 -1.71 -17.93 -4.16
C ALA A 253 -2.88 -16.95 -4.35
N ASP A 254 -2.78 -15.74 -3.78
CA ASP A 254 -3.83 -14.72 -3.85
C ASP A 254 -4.16 -14.32 -5.29
N LEU A 255 -3.17 -14.28 -6.17
CA LEU A 255 -3.37 -13.98 -7.59
C LEU A 255 -4.24 -15.04 -8.27
N TYR A 256 -3.95 -16.32 -8.01
CA TYR A 256 -4.72 -17.43 -8.58
C TYR A 256 -6.11 -17.57 -7.92
N LEU A 257 -6.21 -17.27 -6.62
CA LEU A 257 -7.44 -17.42 -5.84
C LEU A 257 -8.39 -16.23 -5.97
N GLU A 258 -7.97 -15.15 -6.61
CA GLU A 258 -8.80 -13.96 -6.82
C GLU A 258 -10.09 -14.30 -7.58
N GLY A 259 -11.23 -13.85 -7.03
CA GLY A 259 -12.55 -14.08 -7.59
C GLY A 259 -13.16 -15.44 -7.26
N LEU A 260 -12.45 -16.33 -6.55
CA LEU A 260 -13.03 -17.54 -5.99
C LEU A 260 -13.73 -17.25 -4.66
N ALA A 261 -14.90 -17.87 -4.45
CA ALA A 261 -15.54 -17.83 -3.14
C ALA A 261 -14.64 -18.49 -2.09
N SER A 262 -14.38 -17.78 -0.98
CA SER A 262 -13.64 -18.32 0.16
C SER A 262 -14.36 -19.57 0.66
N VAL A 263 -13.68 -20.72 0.69
CA VAL A 263 -14.23 -21.92 1.32
C VAL A 263 -14.38 -21.59 2.81
N SER A 264 -15.62 -21.49 3.29
CA SER A 264 -15.91 -21.22 4.69
C SER A 264 -15.15 -22.22 5.57
N SER A 265 -14.27 -21.70 6.43
CA SER A 265 -13.50 -22.52 7.36
C SER A 265 -14.46 -23.20 8.33
N VAL A 266 -14.56 -24.52 8.23
CA VAL A 266 -15.17 -25.35 9.28
C VAL A 266 -14.41 -25.08 10.59
N SER A 267 -15.13 -24.50 11.54
CA SER A 267 -14.72 -24.15 12.90
C SER A 267 -13.83 -25.21 13.56
N ARG A 268 -12.53 -24.94 13.69
CA ARG A 268 -11.65 -25.61 14.66
C ARG A 268 -11.60 -24.78 15.93
N LYS A 269 -12.35 -25.19 16.96
CA LYS A 269 -12.16 -24.71 18.33
C LYS A 269 -10.83 -25.26 18.86
N SER A 270 -9.96 -24.40 19.39
CA SER A 270 -8.85 -24.78 20.27
C SER A 270 -9.05 -24.18 21.66
N PRO A 271 -8.59 -24.86 22.73
CA PRO A 271 -8.98 -24.58 24.10
C PRO A 271 -8.15 -23.47 24.75
N ALA A 272 -8.76 -22.79 25.70
CA ALA A 272 -8.19 -21.72 26.51
C ALA A 272 -7.02 -22.20 27.37
N VAL A 273 -5.95 -21.40 27.42
CA VAL A 273 -4.88 -21.50 28.41
C VAL A 273 -4.88 -20.21 29.21
N GLU A 274 -5.33 -20.30 30.45
CA GLU A 274 -5.12 -19.27 31.48
C GLU A 274 -3.69 -19.40 32.02
N ASN A 275 -3.00 -18.27 32.24
CA ASN A 275 -2.01 -18.17 33.31
C ASN A 275 -1.75 -16.71 33.73
N PRO A 276 -1.35 -16.48 35.01
CA PRO A 276 -1.60 -15.26 35.74
C PRO A 276 -0.47 -14.23 35.67
N VAL A 277 -0.85 -12.96 35.82
CA VAL A 277 0.01 -11.78 35.87
C VAL A 277 0.68 -11.66 37.24
N GLN A 278 2.01 -11.53 37.26
CA GLN A 278 2.76 -10.99 38.41
C GLN A 278 3.35 -9.62 38.05
N SER A 279 3.12 -8.66 38.94
CA SER A 279 3.52 -7.26 38.86
C SER A 279 4.97 -7.05 39.34
N ILE A 280 5.71 -6.19 38.65
CA ILE A 280 7.04 -5.68 39.07
C ILE A 280 6.98 -4.14 39.20
N PRO A 281 7.64 -3.51 40.18
CA PRO A 281 7.43 -2.10 40.53
C PRO A 281 8.15 -1.13 39.57
N VAL A 282 7.49 0.01 39.38
CA VAL A 282 7.89 1.17 38.58
C VAL A 282 9.11 1.88 39.22
N LEU A 283 10.21 1.98 38.47
CA LEU A 283 11.33 2.88 38.78
C LEU A 283 11.13 4.21 38.05
N ALA A 284 11.05 5.29 38.83
CA ALA A 284 10.83 6.66 38.37
C ALA A 284 12.01 7.17 37.52
N ALA A 285 11.73 7.67 36.31
CA ALA A 285 12.70 8.39 35.48
C ALA A 285 12.35 9.88 35.42
N ARG A 286 13.36 10.70 35.75
CA ARG A 286 13.34 12.16 35.77
C ARG A 286 13.23 12.77 34.36
N ALA A 287 12.57 13.92 34.30
CA ALA A 287 12.38 14.76 33.13
C ALA A 287 13.68 15.39 32.62
N ILE A 288 13.81 15.54 31.29
CA ILE A 288 14.67 16.56 30.66
C ILE A 288 13.94 17.12 29.43
N ALA A 289 13.83 18.45 29.41
CA ALA A 289 13.34 19.27 28.31
C ALA A 289 14.47 19.61 27.33
N SER A 290 14.07 19.95 26.12
CA SER A 290 14.88 20.46 25.01
C SER A 290 15.72 21.67 25.37
N GLU A 291 16.99 21.67 24.97
CA GLU A 291 17.67 22.84 24.38
C GLU A 291 18.98 22.40 23.71
N GLY A 292 19.34 23.09 22.63
CA GLY A 292 20.43 22.73 21.73
C GLY A 292 21.80 22.78 22.41
N SER A 293 22.56 21.69 22.27
CA SER A 293 24.01 21.68 22.44
C SER A 293 24.57 20.61 21.52
N THR A 294 25.44 21.03 20.61
CA THR A 294 26.35 20.18 19.85
C THR A 294 27.26 19.44 20.82
N ALA A 295 26.86 18.23 21.21
CA ALA A 295 27.69 17.30 21.95
C ALA A 295 27.56 15.91 21.32
N ASN A 296 28.71 15.36 20.93
CA ASN A 296 28.91 14.07 20.28
C ASN A 296 27.96 12.98 20.80
N VAL A 297 26.93 12.67 20.01
CA VAL A 297 26.18 11.43 20.15
C VAL A 297 26.96 10.38 19.37
N ASN A 298 27.40 9.34 20.06
CA ASN A 298 28.00 8.17 19.44
C ASN A 298 27.14 7.70 18.26
N ASN A 299 27.70 7.82 17.05
CA ASN A 299 27.03 7.56 15.79
C ASN A 299 26.83 6.05 15.60
N HIS A 300 25.83 5.49 16.27
CA HIS A 300 25.41 4.10 16.10
C HIS A 300 24.42 4.09 14.93
N SER A 301 24.89 3.74 13.74
CA SER A 301 24.11 3.79 12.51
C SER A 301 22.85 2.92 12.64
N ILE A 302 21.67 3.55 12.61
CA ILE A 302 20.39 2.86 12.42
C ILE A 302 20.47 2.12 11.08
N ALA A 303 20.18 0.82 11.07
CA ALA A 303 20.17 0.05 9.84
C ALA A 303 18.94 0.43 9.01
N ARG A 304 19.15 1.22 7.94
CA ARG A 304 18.14 1.67 6.98
C ARG A 304 18.33 0.95 5.65
N SER A 305 17.25 0.44 5.07
CA SER A 305 17.18 -0.02 3.69
C SER A 305 16.01 0.67 2.98
N THR A 306 16.26 1.20 1.78
CA THR A 306 15.20 1.78 0.96
C THR A 306 14.55 0.69 0.12
N ILE A 307 13.23 0.55 0.27
CA ILE A 307 12.38 -0.44 -0.41
C ILE A 307 11.92 0.13 -1.74
N VAL A 308 11.39 1.36 -1.74
CA VAL A 308 10.96 2.09 -2.94
C VAL A 308 11.56 3.48 -2.90
N ASP A 309 12.12 3.94 -4.02
CA ASP A 309 12.62 5.30 -4.19
C ASP A 309 12.07 5.91 -5.49
N ARG A 310 11.10 6.80 -5.36
CA ARG A 310 10.49 7.56 -6.46
C ARG A 310 10.52 9.05 -6.13
N ALA A 311 10.41 9.88 -7.17
CA ALA A 311 10.45 11.34 -7.02
C ALA A 311 9.36 11.89 -6.08
N ASP A 312 8.24 11.18 -5.94
CA ASP A 312 7.07 11.59 -5.18
C ASP A 312 6.77 10.72 -3.94
N LEU A 313 7.45 9.58 -3.80
CA LEU A 313 7.20 8.59 -2.76
C LEU A 313 8.51 7.87 -2.40
N ARG A 314 8.80 7.72 -1.11
CA ARG A 314 9.89 6.89 -0.63
C ARG A 314 9.43 5.99 0.50
N ILE A 315 9.81 4.71 0.42
CA ILE A 315 9.54 3.70 1.45
C ILE A 315 10.88 3.22 2.00
N ASP A 316 11.09 3.42 3.29
CA ASP A 316 12.28 2.95 3.98
C ASP A 316 11.92 1.97 5.09
N HIS A 317 12.75 0.94 5.24
CA HIS A 317 12.71 0.01 6.37
C HIS A 317 13.87 0.31 7.31
N PHE A 318 13.53 0.62 8.56
CA PHE A 318 14.47 0.89 9.64
C PHE A 318 14.39 -0.24 10.65
N ARG A 319 15.54 -0.84 10.97
CA ARG A 319 15.65 -1.87 11.98
C ARG A 319 16.23 -1.30 13.25
N SER A 320 15.59 -1.60 14.37
CA SER A 320 16.18 -1.38 15.68
C SER A 320 17.28 -2.42 15.94
N GLN A 321 18.07 -2.25 17.00
CA GLN A 321 19.12 -3.22 17.33
C GLN A 321 18.59 -4.52 17.97
N ALA A 322 17.30 -4.57 18.32
CA ALA A 322 16.66 -5.75 18.90
C ALA A 322 16.12 -6.67 17.79
N LYS A 323 16.10 -7.99 18.04
CA LYS A 323 15.30 -8.91 17.23
C LYS A 323 13.82 -8.67 17.54
N ASN A 324 13.08 -8.22 16.55
CA ASN A 324 11.66 -7.92 16.69
C ASN A 324 10.81 -8.83 15.81
N GLU A 325 9.74 -9.38 16.38
CA GLU A 325 8.68 -10.06 15.62
C GLU A 325 7.57 -9.07 15.20
N THR A 326 7.71 -7.78 15.53
CA THR A 326 6.75 -6.72 15.23
C THR A 326 7.39 -5.63 14.40
N VAL A 327 6.68 -5.19 13.35
CA VAL A 327 7.03 -4.02 12.54
C VAL A 327 5.87 -3.02 12.58
N VAL A 328 6.20 -1.72 12.69
CA VAL A 328 5.23 -0.64 12.63
C VAL A 328 5.38 0.11 11.32
N PHE A 329 4.28 0.24 10.59
CA PHE A 329 4.17 1.05 9.39
C PHE A 329 3.79 2.48 9.79
N THR A 330 4.54 3.46 9.31
CA THR A 330 4.23 4.87 9.51
C THR A 330 4.00 5.56 8.18
N PHE A 331 3.13 6.56 8.21
CA PHE A 331 2.76 7.36 7.05
C PHE A 331 3.00 8.83 7.42
N SER A 332 3.80 9.55 6.62
CA SER A 332 3.94 11.00 6.73
C SER A 332 2.59 11.71 6.84
N GLU A 333 2.48 12.60 7.81
CA GLU A 333 1.39 13.57 7.91
C GLU A 333 1.43 14.61 6.77
N ARG A 334 0.31 15.29 6.58
CA ARG A 334 0.21 16.44 5.65
C ARG A 334 1.30 17.46 5.98
N THR A 335 1.83 18.15 4.98
CA THR A 335 2.91 19.16 5.07
C THR A 335 4.31 18.63 5.37
N ASN A 336 4.46 17.39 5.88
CA ASN A 336 5.75 16.74 5.98
C ASN A 336 6.14 16.17 4.63
N ARG A 337 6.91 16.95 3.86
CA ARG A 337 7.31 16.64 2.49
C ARG A 337 8.74 16.12 2.37
N ASP A 338 9.34 15.73 3.49
CA ASP A 338 10.72 15.27 3.53
C ASP A 338 10.81 13.77 3.21
N LEU A 339 11.23 13.46 1.97
CA LEU A 339 11.52 12.08 1.56
C LEU A 339 12.85 11.58 2.13
N ALA A 340 13.81 12.45 2.45
CA ALA A 340 15.15 12.03 2.87
C ALA A 340 15.18 11.63 4.35
N GLY A 341 14.42 12.35 5.17
CA GLY A 341 14.33 12.19 6.62
C GLY A 341 13.73 10.86 7.09
N PRO A 342 13.64 10.66 8.42
CA PRO A 342 13.24 9.39 9.02
C PRO A 342 11.75 9.07 8.84
N GLY A 343 10.90 10.08 8.59
CA GLY A 343 9.45 9.95 8.51
C GLY A 343 8.77 10.00 9.88
N PHE A 344 7.44 9.92 9.87
CA PHE A 344 6.60 10.07 11.07
C PHE A 344 6.96 9.03 12.15
N ALA A 345 7.17 9.51 13.38
CA ALA A 345 7.39 8.73 14.60
C ALA A 345 8.54 7.70 14.58
N THR A 346 9.33 7.63 13.51
CA THR A 346 10.35 6.58 13.30
C THR A 346 11.39 6.53 14.41
N GLU A 347 11.99 7.67 14.76
CA GLU A 347 13.01 7.72 15.81
C GLU A 347 12.46 7.31 17.19
N PHE A 348 11.25 7.76 17.51
CA PHE A 348 10.56 7.39 18.75
C PHE A 348 10.32 5.88 18.83
N LEU A 349 9.85 5.27 17.73
CA LEU A 349 9.57 3.83 17.67
C LEU A 349 10.87 3.02 17.76
N LEU A 350 11.91 3.40 17.02
CA LEU A 350 13.22 2.73 17.06
C LEU A 350 13.84 2.78 18.46
N LYS A 351 13.76 3.93 19.14
CA LYS A 351 14.23 4.09 20.54
C LYS A 351 13.47 3.18 21.51
N ASN A 352 12.24 2.80 21.18
CA ASN A 352 11.40 1.90 21.99
C ASN A 352 11.43 0.44 21.51
N GLY A 353 12.46 0.09 20.71
CA GLY A 353 12.73 -1.27 20.26
C GLY A 353 11.72 -1.78 19.25
N VAL A 354 11.27 -0.94 18.33
CA VAL A 354 10.29 -1.29 17.31
C VAL A 354 10.86 -1.01 15.93
N ASP A 355 10.80 -1.99 15.04
CA ASP A 355 11.20 -1.81 13.64
C ASP A 355 10.12 -1.04 12.88
N VAL A 356 10.54 -0.25 11.89
CA VAL A 356 9.66 0.71 11.22
C VAL A 356 9.73 0.57 9.71
N VAL A 357 8.58 0.53 9.05
CA VAL A 357 8.46 0.80 7.61
C VAL A 357 7.85 2.19 7.45
N ALA A 358 8.66 3.17 7.07
CA ALA A 358 8.23 4.55 6.90
C ALA A 358 7.86 4.80 5.43
N ILE A 359 6.57 5.05 5.18
CA ILE A 359 6.02 5.39 3.87
C ILE A 359 5.86 6.91 3.82
N LYS A 360 6.65 7.55 2.95
CA LYS A 360 6.76 9.00 2.88
C LYS A 360 6.37 9.51 1.51
N THR A 361 5.68 10.65 1.48
CA THR A 361 5.30 11.37 0.27
C THR A 361 5.72 12.83 0.40
N ASN A 362 6.13 13.46 -0.71
CA ASN A 362 6.38 14.90 -0.75
C ASN A 362 5.19 15.70 -1.30
N ARG A 363 4.06 15.03 -1.55
CA ARG A 363 2.83 15.65 -2.02
C ARG A 363 1.68 15.32 -1.07
N ASP A 364 0.80 16.30 -0.85
CA ASP A 364 -0.43 16.16 -0.08
C ASP A 364 -1.54 15.51 -0.96
N VAL A 365 -1.21 14.35 -1.54
CA VAL A 365 -2.07 13.58 -2.48
C VAL A 365 -2.73 12.40 -1.79
N TRP A 366 -2.86 12.43 -0.46
CA TRP A 366 -3.62 11.44 0.31
C TRP A 366 -3.27 9.98 -0.04
N TYR A 367 -1.98 9.74 -0.34
CA TYR A 367 -1.43 8.45 -0.74
C TYR A 367 -2.07 7.82 -1.99
N GLU A 368 -2.66 8.60 -2.90
CA GLU A 368 -3.03 8.12 -4.25
C GLU A 368 -1.80 7.62 -5.03
N ASN A 369 -0.63 8.17 -4.71
CA ASN A 369 0.63 7.76 -5.29
C ASN A 369 1.24 6.50 -4.66
N LEU A 370 0.65 5.90 -3.61
CA LEU A 370 1.08 4.58 -3.12
C LEU A 370 0.39 3.49 -3.94
N LEU A 371 1.16 2.80 -4.78
CA LEU A 371 0.64 1.88 -5.79
C LEU A 371 0.69 0.43 -5.31
N GLU A 372 -0.10 -0.44 -5.93
CA GLU A 372 -0.11 -1.88 -5.62
C GLU A 372 1.27 -2.53 -5.79
N ARG A 373 2.07 -2.07 -6.77
CA ARG A 373 3.46 -2.52 -6.93
C ARG A 373 4.35 -2.20 -5.73
N ASP A 374 4.11 -1.07 -5.08
CA ASP A 374 4.90 -0.63 -3.92
C ASP A 374 4.53 -1.47 -2.69
N ILE A 375 3.25 -1.84 -2.55
CA ILE A 375 2.77 -2.77 -1.53
C ILE A 375 3.41 -4.16 -1.69
N ARG A 376 3.51 -4.65 -2.93
CA ARG A 376 4.22 -5.91 -3.22
C ARG A 376 5.72 -5.81 -2.92
N GLU A 377 6.34 -4.66 -3.18
CA GLU A 377 7.75 -4.42 -2.86
C GLU A 377 8.03 -4.45 -1.35
N ILE A 378 7.14 -3.84 -0.56
CA ILE A 378 7.16 -3.95 0.89
C ILE A 378 7.13 -5.42 1.31
N ASP A 379 6.16 -6.18 0.81
CA ASP A 379 5.97 -7.57 1.20
C ASP A 379 7.18 -8.44 0.89
N ARG A 380 7.74 -8.26 -0.30
CA ARG A 380 8.98 -8.92 -0.69
C ARG A 380 10.12 -8.53 0.24
N SER A 381 10.37 -7.23 0.43
CA SER A 381 11.48 -6.77 1.27
C SER A 381 11.40 -7.33 2.70
N LEU A 382 10.20 -7.39 3.28
CA LEU A 382 10.00 -7.93 4.62
C LEU A 382 10.14 -9.47 4.69
N SER A 383 9.89 -10.21 3.61
CA SER A 383 10.04 -11.67 3.59
C SER A 383 11.50 -12.14 3.64
N TRP A 384 12.44 -11.30 3.19
CA TRP A 384 13.89 -11.55 3.25
C TRP A 384 14.52 -11.27 4.61
N THR A 385 13.74 -10.82 5.60
CA THR A 385 14.26 -10.59 6.94
C THR A 385 14.54 -11.92 7.65
N ALA A 386 15.72 -12.02 8.29
CA ALA A 386 16.13 -13.23 9.01
C ALA A 386 15.19 -13.61 10.18
N THR A 387 14.29 -12.71 10.58
CA THR A 387 13.26 -12.95 11.58
C THR A 387 11.94 -12.45 11.01
N PRO A 388 11.05 -13.35 10.55
CA PRO A 388 9.77 -12.95 9.99
C PRO A 388 8.94 -12.16 10.99
N TYR A 389 8.40 -11.02 10.56
CA TYR A 389 7.46 -10.26 11.37
C TYR A 389 6.14 -11.02 11.49
N ARG A 390 5.75 -11.32 12.73
CA ARG A 390 4.46 -11.94 13.07
C ARG A 390 3.36 -10.92 13.26
N GLN A 391 3.72 -9.68 13.57
CA GLN A 391 2.77 -8.58 13.75
C GLN A 391 3.14 -7.39 12.88
N ARG A 392 2.15 -6.89 12.16
CA ARG A 392 2.22 -5.67 11.36
C ARG A 392 1.25 -4.66 11.95
N LEU A 393 1.77 -3.61 12.55
CA LEU A 393 0.97 -2.55 13.12
C LEU A 393 1.13 -1.30 12.26
N ALA A 394 0.21 -0.35 12.38
CA ALA A 394 0.36 0.96 11.75
C ALA A 394 0.14 2.10 12.74
N TYR A 395 0.83 3.19 12.50
CA TYR A 395 0.73 4.41 13.29
C TYR A 395 0.75 5.64 12.38
N GLY A 396 -0.27 6.47 12.48
CA GLY A 396 -0.39 7.66 11.64
C GLY A 396 -1.12 8.82 12.32
N SER A 397 -0.95 10.01 11.76
CA SER A 397 -1.61 11.25 12.18
C SER A 397 -2.24 11.96 10.97
N SER A 398 -3.47 12.46 11.09
CA SER A 398 -4.17 13.21 10.04
C SER A 398 -4.20 12.45 8.70
N MET A 399 -3.61 12.99 7.62
CA MET A 399 -3.43 12.32 6.33
C MET A 399 -2.73 10.95 6.45
N GLY A 400 -1.75 10.81 7.36
CA GLY A 400 -1.09 9.54 7.61
C GLY A 400 -1.98 8.55 8.37
N ALA A 401 -2.86 9.03 9.24
CA ALA A 401 -3.86 8.18 9.92
C ALA A 401 -4.91 7.65 8.93
N TYR A 402 -5.35 8.49 7.99
CA TYR A 402 -6.19 8.07 6.86
C TYR A 402 -5.52 6.93 6.08
N ALA A 403 -4.24 7.08 5.70
CA ALA A 403 -3.51 6.06 4.96
C ALA A 403 -3.36 4.76 5.75
N ALA A 404 -3.02 4.84 7.04
CA ALA A 404 -2.92 3.67 7.91
C ALA A 404 -4.23 2.85 7.95
N ILE A 405 -5.38 3.51 7.98
CA ILE A 405 -6.68 2.84 7.95
C ILE A 405 -7.00 2.31 6.54
N ARG A 406 -6.85 3.15 5.50
CA ARG A 406 -7.15 2.82 4.10
C ARG A 406 -6.36 1.61 3.59
N PHE A 407 -5.09 1.49 3.97
CA PHE A 407 -4.22 0.40 3.51
C PHE A 407 -4.19 -0.79 4.48
N SER A 408 -5.04 -0.81 5.52
CA SER A 408 -5.01 -1.86 6.54
C SER A 408 -5.22 -3.27 5.99
N ARG A 409 -6.08 -3.46 4.98
CA ARG A 409 -6.22 -4.77 4.31
C ARG A 409 -5.01 -5.10 3.44
N ALA A 410 -4.61 -4.18 2.57
CA ALA A 410 -3.56 -4.43 1.59
C ALA A 410 -2.20 -4.72 2.23
N LEU A 411 -1.87 -4.03 3.32
CA LEU A 411 -0.61 -4.23 4.06
C LEU A 411 -0.73 -5.25 5.21
N ARG A 412 -1.92 -5.85 5.38
CA ARG A 412 -2.23 -6.88 6.37
C ARG A 412 -1.92 -6.43 7.80
N PHE A 413 -2.46 -5.29 8.20
CA PHE A 413 -2.28 -4.80 9.57
C PHE A 413 -3.14 -5.59 10.56
N ASP A 414 -2.54 -5.93 11.69
CA ASP A 414 -3.22 -6.48 12.86
C ASP A 414 -3.84 -5.37 13.70
N ARG A 415 -3.21 -4.20 13.70
CA ARG A 415 -3.64 -3.05 14.49
C ARG A 415 -3.26 -1.72 13.86
N VAL A 416 -4.16 -0.74 13.95
CA VAL A 416 -3.92 0.64 13.54
C VAL A 416 -4.11 1.57 14.75
N VAL A 417 -3.11 2.40 15.04
CA VAL A 417 -3.23 3.55 15.93
C VAL A 417 -3.31 4.82 15.10
N ALA A 418 -4.42 5.53 15.20
CA ALA A 418 -4.75 6.66 14.35
C ALA A 418 -5.00 7.92 15.18
N LEU A 419 -4.21 8.96 14.95
CA LEU A 419 -4.40 10.28 15.56
C LEU A 419 -5.15 11.19 14.59
N SER A 420 -6.32 11.67 14.99
CA SER A 420 -7.21 12.50 14.18
C SER A 420 -7.41 11.94 12.76
N PRO A 421 -7.88 10.69 12.61
CA PRO A 421 -8.11 10.12 11.29
C PRO A 421 -9.22 10.85 10.56
N LEU A 422 -9.01 11.07 9.27
CA LEU A 422 -9.99 11.61 8.35
C LEU A 422 -10.53 10.45 7.52
N PHE A 423 -11.83 10.45 7.25
CA PHE A 423 -12.50 9.42 6.46
C PHE A 423 -12.44 9.76 4.98
N ASP A 424 -12.88 10.97 4.62
CA ASP A 424 -12.86 11.48 3.26
C ASP A 424 -12.93 13.01 3.27
N ILE A 425 -11.97 13.66 2.61
CA ILE A 425 -11.90 15.11 2.55
C ILE A 425 -12.67 15.75 1.39
N LYS A 426 -13.24 14.94 0.47
CA LYS A 426 -14.09 15.43 -0.63
C LYS A 426 -15.50 15.80 -0.18
N GLN A 427 -15.84 15.48 1.07
CA GLN A 427 -17.18 15.73 1.60
C GLN A 427 -17.45 17.23 1.68
N GLY A 428 -18.62 17.69 1.22
CA GLY A 428 -18.94 19.12 1.12
C GLY A 428 -18.89 19.90 2.44
N TRP A 429 -19.06 19.21 3.58
CA TRP A 429 -18.93 19.78 4.93
C TRP A 429 -17.48 19.89 5.41
N GLU A 430 -16.55 19.12 4.82
CA GLU A 430 -15.13 19.21 5.13
C GLU A 430 -14.52 20.33 4.29
N THR A 431 -14.07 21.38 4.98
CA THR A 431 -13.59 22.59 4.33
C THR A 431 -12.11 22.85 4.57
N ARG A 432 -11.52 22.15 5.54
CA ARG A 432 -10.15 22.37 6.02
C ARG A 432 -9.09 22.00 4.96
N TRP A 433 -9.43 21.11 4.04
CA TRP A 433 -8.48 20.51 3.08
C TRP A 433 -8.84 20.82 1.62
N ARG A 434 -9.65 21.85 1.37
CA ARG A 434 -10.09 22.21 0.00
C ARG A 434 -8.95 22.50 -0.96
N GLU A 435 -7.82 23.00 -0.45
CA GLU A 435 -6.61 23.29 -1.23
C GLU A 435 -5.94 22.02 -1.77
N ASP A 436 -6.18 20.85 -1.16
CA ASP A 436 -5.60 19.58 -1.59
C ASP A 436 -6.42 18.93 -2.71
N LEU A 437 -7.72 19.22 -2.77
CA LEU A 437 -8.67 18.58 -3.70
C LEU A 437 -8.26 18.67 -5.19
N PRO A 438 -7.72 19.80 -5.72
CA PRO A 438 -7.32 19.88 -7.11
C PRO A 438 -6.20 18.91 -7.50
N ALA A 439 -5.40 18.43 -6.54
CA ALA A 439 -4.31 17.50 -6.78
C ALA A 439 -4.76 16.03 -6.73
N LEU A 440 -6.02 15.76 -6.38
CA LEU A 440 -6.58 14.42 -6.21
C LEU A 440 -7.37 13.97 -7.42
N SER A 441 -7.29 12.68 -7.70
CA SER A 441 -8.12 12.04 -8.70
C SER A 441 -9.56 11.91 -8.17
N PRO A 442 -10.60 12.05 -9.03
CA PRO A 442 -11.99 11.95 -8.59
C PRO A 442 -12.34 10.64 -7.86
N ASP A 443 -11.67 9.53 -8.18
CA ASP A 443 -12.13 8.18 -7.83
C ASP A 443 -11.24 7.42 -6.81
N LEU A 444 -10.26 8.06 -6.16
CA LEU A 444 -9.19 7.34 -5.43
C LEU A 444 -9.18 7.49 -3.89
N LEU A 445 -10.09 8.29 -3.32
CA LEU A 445 -10.27 8.37 -1.86
C LEU A 445 -11.18 7.23 -1.33
N MET A 446 -11.35 7.12 -0.01
CA MET A 446 -12.10 6.00 0.60
C MET A 446 -13.55 5.91 0.08
N LEU A 447 -14.19 7.05 -0.13
CA LEU A 447 -15.49 7.18 -0.80
C LEU A 447 -15.28 7.67 -2.23
N ALA A 448 -15.10 6.75 -3.18
CA ALA A 448 -15.09 7.10 -4.60
C ALA A 448 -16.49 7.19 -5.20
N LEU A 449 -17.49 6.54 -4.59
CA LEU A 449 -18.89 6.55 -5.00
C LEU A 449 -19.80 7.18 -3.93
N PRO A 450 -20.93 7.80 -4.30
CA PRO A 450 -21.90 8.30 -3.33
C PRO A 450 -22.74 7.17 -2.72
N GLY A 451 -23.25 7.39 -1.50
CA GLY A 451 -24.20 6.50 -0.83
C GLY A 451 -23.62 5.13 -0.45
N GLU A 452 -24.49 4.13 -0.31
CA GLU A 452 -24.13 2.76 0.14
C GLU A 452 -23.06 2.10 -0.74
N ALA A 453 -23.08 2.32 -2.05
CA ALA A 453 -22.07 1.79 -2.96
C ALA A 453 -20.65 2.29 -2.62
N GLY A 454 -20.54 3.55 -2.18
CA GLY A 454 -19.28 4.10 -1.70
C GLY A 454 -18.81 3.45 -0.41
N PHE A 455 -19.72 3.22 0.54
CA PHE A 455 -19.40 2.55 1.80
C PHE A 455 -18.97 1.09 1.60
N GLU A 456 -19.62 0.34 0.69
CA GLU A 456 -19.17 -1.02 0.33
C GLU A 456 -17.78 -1.02 -0.30
N GLN A 457 -17.50 -0.09 -1.21
CA GLN A 457 -16.16 0.07 -1.76
C GLN A 457 -15.13 0.41 -0.68
N THR A 458 -15.49 1.29 0.26
CA THR A 458 -14.64 1.62 1.40
C THR A 458 -14.31 0.37 2.24
N ARG A 459 -15.30 -0.51 2.49
CA ARG A 459 -15.10 -1.76 3.25
C ARG A 459 -14.04 -2.65 2.61
N HIS A 460 -13.91 -2.65 1.28
CA HIS A 460 -12.84 -3.40 0.60
C HIS A 460 -11.41 -2.88 0.89
N HIS A 461 -11.25 -1.65 1.36
CA HIS A 461 -9.95 -1.11 1.76
C HIS A 461 -9.59 -1.40 3.24
N ILE A 462 -10.58 -1.43 4.12
CA ILE A 462 -10.39 -1.56 5.58
C ILE A 462 -10.44 -3.02 6.04
N SER A 463 -9.37 -3.55 6.61
CA SER A 463 -9.29 -4.94 7.09
C SER A 463 -10.33 -5.28 8.17
N ASP A 464 -11.06 -6.39 8.00
CA ASP A 464 -12.05 -6.88 8.97
C ASP A 464 -11.41 -7.57 10.20
N SER A 465 -10.15 -7.96 10.09
CA SER A 465 -9.40 -8.64 11.16
C SER A 465 -8.52 -7.69 11.99
N CYS A 466 -8.44 -6.41 11.60
CA CYS A 466 -7.59 -5.41 12.24
C CYS A 466 -8.31 -4.73 13.41
N ASP A 467 -7.58 -4.45 14.49
CA ASP A 467 -8.05 -3.59 15.57
C ASP A 467 -7.72 -2.12 15.29
N PHE A 468 -8.68 -1.22 15.46
CA PHE A 468 -8.52 0.21 15.20
C PHE A 468 -8.64 1.01 16.49
N LEU A 469 -7.59 1.75 16.81
CA LEU A 469 -7.50 2.61 17.99
C LEU A 469 -7.38 4.06 17.54
N MET A 470 -8.46 4.83 17.69
CA MET A 470 -8.54 6.20 17.16
C MET A 470 -8.60 7.23 18.28
N VAL A 471 -7.73 8.24 18.20
CA VAL A 471 -7.75 9.42 19.06
C VAL A 471 -8.30 10.59 18.26
N PHE A 472 -9.26 11.33 18.81
CA PHE A 472 -9.86 12.47 18.11
C PHE A 472 -10.45 13.50 19.07
N ASP A 473 -10.64 14.72 18.59
CA ASP A 473 -11.40 15.74 19.32
C ASP A 473 -12.90 15.65 18.96
N PRO A 474 -13.79 15.30 19.91
CA PRO A 474 -15.22 15.21 19.64
C PRO A 474 -15.90 16.58 19.42
N LEU A 475 -15.20 17.69 19.62
CA LEU A 475 -15.73 19.05 19.43
C LEU A 475 -15.24 19.71 18.12
N ASP A 476 -14.49 18.95 17.32
CA ASP A 476 -13.96 19.32 16.02
C ASP A 476 -14.70 18.53 14.91
N PRO A 477 -14.66 18.97 13.62
CA PRO A 477 -15.20 18.20 12.51
C PRO A 477 -14.65 16.76 12.39
N ASP A 478 -13.55 16.43 13.07
CA ASP A 478 -13.08 15.05 13.26
C ASP A 478 -14.19 14.08 13.72
N LEU A 479 -15.16 14.52 14.53
CA LEU A 479 -16.28 13.68 14.96
C LEU A 479 -17.09 13.10 13.79
N ASP A 480 -17.28 13.87 12.72
CA ASP A 480 -18.05 13.43 11.55
C ASP A 480 -17.29 12.41 10.70
N HIS A 481 -15.95 12.42 10.75
CA HIS A 481 -15.10 11.37 10.19
C HIS A 481 -15.18 10.09 11.03
N ILE A 482 -15.12 10.20 12.36
CA ILE A 482 -15.25 9.05 13.27
C ILE A 482 -16.60 8.35 13.10
N ARG A 483 -17.69 9.11 12.97
CA ARG A 483 -19.03 8.55 12.72
C ARG A 483 -19.09 7.69 11.46
N ARG A 484 -18.35 8.06 10.40
CA ARG A 484 -18.26 7.27 9.17
C ARG A 484 -17.43 5.99 9.38
N PHE A 485 -16.32 6.08 10.12
CA PHE A 485 -15.57 4.88 10.50
C PHE A 485 -16.41 3.89 11.31
N GLN A 486 -17.26 4.38 12.23
CA GLN A 486 -18.19 3.54 12.99
C GLN A 486 -19.22 2.80 12.11
N GLN A 487 -19.47 3.25 10.88
CA GLN A 487 -20.38 2.59 9.94
C GLN A 487 -19.71 1.45 9.16
N VAL A 488 -18.38 1.46 9.05
CA VAL A 488 -17.62 0.48 8.23
C VAL A 488 -16.71 -0.43 9.04
N ILE A 489 -16.40 -0.07 10.28
CA ILE A 489 -15.59 -0.90 11.20
C ILE A 489 -16.51 -1.53 12.24
N ALA A 490 -16.36 -2.84 12.44
CA ALA A 490 -17.11 -3.58 13.46
C ALA A 490 -16.85 -2.98 14.87
N PRO A 491 -17.88 -2.75 15.70
CA PRO A 491 -17.72 -2.12 17.01
C PRO A 491 -16.71 -2.81 17.93
N GLU A 492 -16.63 -4.14 17.89
CA GLU A 492 -15.68 -4.95 18.66
C GLU A 492 -14.22 -4.76 18.24
N ARG A 493 -13.99 -4.20 17.04
CA ARG A 493 -12.66 -3.88 16.49
C ARG A 493 -12.30 -2.41 16.63
N LEU A 494 -13.18 -1.57 17.18
CA LEU A 494 -12.98 -0.12 17.24
C LEU A 494 -12.91 0.40 18.68
N GLN A 495 -11.77 0.98 19.03
CA GLN A 495 -11.58 1.71 20.29
C GLN A 495 -11.38 3.20 20.02
N LEU A 496 -12.06 4.02 20.82
CA LEU A 496 -12.11 5.46 20.65
C LEU A 496 -11.60 6.17 21.91
N LEU A 497 -10.61 7.06 21.75
CA LEU A 497 -10.14 7.97 22.80
C LEU A 497 -10.51 9.42 22.43
N ALA A 498 -11.59 9.90 23.02
CA ALA A 498 -12.02 11.28 22.87
C ALA A 498 -11.14 12.22 23.70
N VAL A 499 -10.58 13.25 23.05
CA VAL A 499 -9.80 14.32 23.67
C VAL A 499 -10.42 15.70 23.41
N PRO A 500 -11.49 16.08 24.15
CA PRO A 500 -12.16 17.36 23.92
C PRO A 500 -11.20 18.55 24.04
N TYR A 501 -11.27 19.44 23.04
CA TYR A 501 -10.39 20.58 22.82
C TYR A 501 -8.93 20.17 22.50
N GLY A 502 -8.71 18.96 22.02
CA GLY A 502 -7.41 18.48 21.55
C GLY A 502 -7.03 19.04 20.19
N GLY A 503 -8.00 19.53 19.41
CA GLY A 503 -7.81 20.03 18.05
C GLY A 503 -7.37 18.95 17.05
N HIS A 504 -6.98 19.40 15.85
CA HIS A 504 -6.47 18.56 14.79
C HIS A 504 -5.04 18.97 14.40
N PRO A 505 -4.05 18.06 14.43
CA PRO A 505 -4.14 16.69 14.95
C PRO A 505 -4.07 16.63 16.49
N ALA A 506 -4.75 15.65 17.08
CA ALA A 506 -4.79 15.42 18.53
C ALA A 506 -3.43 15.07 19.17
N GLY A 507 -2.40 14.76 18.37
CA GLY A 507 -1.06 14.38 18.85
C GLY A 507 -0.38 15.48 19.68
N GLN A 508 -0.50 16.75 19.27
CA GLN A 508 0.10 17.88 20.00
C GLN A 508 -0.50 18.03 21.40
N TYR A 509 -1.82 17.86 21.52
CA TYR A 509 -2.47 17.89 22.83
C TYR A 509 -1.95 16.79 23.75
N LEU A 510 -1.85 15.56 23.24
CA LEU A 510 -1.31 14.43 23.99
C LEU A 510 0.16 14.68 24.41
N LEU A 511 0.95 15.33 23.56
CA LEU A 511 2.33 15.70 23.88
C LEU A 511 2.38 16.69 25.05
N GLU A 512 1.56 17.75 24.98
CA GLU A 512 1.52 18.80 26.00
C GLU A 512 1.00 18.31 27.36
N ILE A 513 0.13 17.29 27.37
CA ILE A 513 -0.28 16.62 28.61
C ILE A 513 0.64 15.46 29.01
N LYS A 514 1.77 15.27 28.33
CA LYS A 514 2.79 14.23 28.58
C LYS A 514 2.29 12.79 28.44
N MET A 515 1.29 12.56 27.59
CA MET A 515 0.68 11.24 27.36
C MET A 515 0.94 10.68 25.97
N LEU A 516 1.51 11.43 25.02
CA LEU A 516 1.66 10.95 23.63
C LEU A 516 2.43 9.63 23.53
N GLY A 517 3.57 9.53 24.22
CA GLY A 517 4.38 8.30 24.21
C GLY A 517 3.64 7.11 24.80
N ASP A 518 3.05 7.29 25.99
CA ASP A 518 2.31 6.24 26.69
C ASP A 518 1.08 5.78 25.91
N VAL A 519 0.32 6.72 25.35
CA VAL A 519 -0.85 6.43 24.51
C VAL A 519 -0.43 5.66 23.26
N GLY A 520 0.59 6.14 22.54
CA GLY A 520 1.07 5.48 21.32
C GLY A 520 1.60 4.07 21.58
N LEU A 521 2.46 3.90 22.58
CA LEU A 521 3.08 2.61 22.90
C LEU A 521 2.10 1.60 23.49
N SER A 522 1.24 2.02 24.43
CA SER A 522 0.23 1.11 24.99
C SER A 522 -0.77 0.69 23.92
N ALA A 523 -1.19 1.62 23.06
CA ALA A 523 -2.09 1.29 21.96
C ALA A 523 -1.42 0.31 20.98
N LEU A 524 -0.17 0.56 20.57
CA LEU A 524 0.55 -0.31 19.65
C LEU A 524 0.85 -1.69 20.25
N LYS A 525 1.42 -1.76 21.46
CA LYS A 525 1.89 -3.01 22.07
C LYS A 525 0.76 -3.79 22.73
N GLU A 526 -0.08 -3.11 23.52
CA GLU A 526 -1.11 -3.76 24.35
C GLU A 526 -2.50 -3.76 23.72
N GLY A 527 -2.74 -2.94 22.69
CA GLY A 527 -4.03 -2.87 22.00
C GLY A 527 -5.10 -2.17 22.80
N ARG A 528 -4.71 -1.26 23.69
CA ARG A 528 -5.64 -0.48 24.51
C ARG A 528 -5.04 0.88 24.86
N PHE A 529 -5.90 1.86 25.08
CA PHE A 529 -5.48 3.16 25.55
C PHE A 529 -5.27 3.18 27.07
N PRO A 530 -4.23 3.88 27.57
CA PRO A 530 -4.12 4.17 29.00
C PRO A 530 -5.15 5.23 29.40
N SER A 531 -5.46 5.30 30.70
CA SER A 531 -6.28 6.41 31.21
C SER A 531 -5.48 7.70 31.17
N ILE A 532 -6.02 8.73 30.50
CA ILE A 532 -5.41 10.07 30.43
C ILE A 532 -6.00 11.04 31.46
N ALA A 533 -6.96 10.61 32.29
CA ALA A 533 -7.79 11.52 33.08
C ALA A 533 -6.97 12.33 34.11
N ALA A 534 -6.00 11.69 34.78
CA ALA A 534 -5.14 12.35 35.75
C ALA A 534 -4.23 13.38 35.08
N ALA A 535 -3.52 12.98 34.02
CA ALA A 535 -2.66 13.87 33.24
C ALA A 535 -3.43 15.05 32.65
N ARG A 536 -4.63 14.80 32.09
CA ARG A 536 -5.52 15.86 31.61
C ARG A 536 -5.86 16.87 32.70
N ARG A 537 -6.27 16.43 33.90
CA ARG A 537 -6.58 17.36 35.00
C ARG A 537 -5.38 18.21 35.39
N GLN A 538 -4.20 17.62 35.41
CA GLN A 538 -2.96 18.29 35.79
C GLN A 538 -2.46 19.29 34.74
N TYR A 539 -2.51 18.91 33.46
CA TYR A 539 -1.77 19.62 32.41
C TYR A 539 -2.65 20.42 31.43
N LYS A 540 -3.98 20.18 31.35
CA LYS A 540 -4.84 20.87 30.37
C LYS A 540 -4.77 22.41 30.44
N GLY A 541 -4.58 22.97 31.64
CA GLY A 541 -4.48 24.42 31.83
C GLY A 541 -3.15 25.04 31.34
N HIS A 542 -2.19 24.20 30.96
CA HIS A 542 -0.90 24.57 30.39
C HIS A 542 -0.77 24.16 28.92
N SER A 543 -1.77 23.46 28.37
CA SER A 543 -1.77 23.05 26.97
C SER A 543 -2.22 24.23 26.10
N THR A 544 -1.36 24.61 25.14
CA THR A 544 -1.61 25.73 24.25
C THR A 544 -2.76 25.42 23.30
N ILE A 545 -2.78 24.20 22.75
CA ILE A 545 -3.86 23.76 21.85
C ILE A 545 -5.20 23.65 22.59
N HIS A 546 -5.19 23.17 23.85
CA HIS A 546 -6.40 23.11 24.66
C HIS A 546 -7.03 24.47 24.89
N LEU A 547 -6.21 25.45 25.29
CA LEU A 547 -6.68 26.81 25.54
C LEU A 547 -7.15 27.49 24.25
N PHE A 548 -6.45 27.27 23.12
CA PHE A 548 -6.82 27.81 21.83
C PHE A 548 -8.21 27.31 21.37
N GLN A 549 -8.41 25.98 21.41
CA GLN A 549 -9.66 25.33 21.03
C GLN A 549 -10.80 25.66 21.99
N LEU A 550 -10.52 25.75 23.29
CA LEU A 550 -11.51 26.16 24.29
C LEU A 550 -11.93 27.62 24.08
N ALA A 551 -11.00 28.53 23.81
CA ALA A 551 -11.30 29.92 23.50
C ALA A 551 -12.17 30.03 22.24
N GLU A 552 -11.85 29.24 21.20
CA GLU A 552 -12.64 29.21 19.96
C GLU A 552 -14.06 28.73 20.21
N HIS A 553 -14.20 27.66 20.99
CA HIS A 553 -15.50 27.13 21.36
C HIS A 553 -16.33 28.16 22.14
N CYS A 554 -15.75 28.81 23.15
CA CYS A 554 -16.41 29.89 23.89
C CYS A 554 -16.81 31.05 22.97
N GLN A 555 -15.95 31.43 22.02
CA GLN A 555 -16.23 32.47 21.04
C GLN A 555 -17.43 32.11 20.17
N ARG A 556 -17.45 30.91 19.56
CA ARG A 556 -18.56 30.45 18.70
C ARG A 556 -19.88 30.35 19.45
N ARG A 557 -19.85 30.12 20.77
CA ARG A 557 -21.03 30.09 21.65
C ARG A 557 -21.46 31.47 22.16
N GLY A 558 -20.75 32.54 21.81
CA GLY A 558 -21.06 33.91 22.26
C GLY A 558 -20.57 34.24 23.67
N HIS A 559 -19.80 33.37 24.32
CA HIS A 559 -19.20 33.62 25.64
C HIS A 559 -17.90 34.44 25.50
N LEU A 560 -18.02 35.63 24.90
CA LEU A 560 -16.88 36.44 24.45
C LEU A 560 -15.93 36.86 25.57
N HIS A 561 -16.43 37.14 26.77
CA HIS A 561 -15.58 37.48 27.92
C HIS A 561 -14.73 36.30 28.39
N TRP A 562 -15.28 35.08 28.37
CA TRP A 562 -14.52 33.87 28.70
C TRP A 562 -13.50 33.56 27.61
N ALA A 563 -13.91 33.63 26.33
CA ALA A 563 -13.01 33.48 25.20
C ALA A 563 -11.83 34.46 25.31
N LEU A 564 -12.11 35.73 25.63
CA LEU A 564 -11.09 36.75 25.81
C LEU A 564 -10.15 36.46 26.99
N ALA A 565 -10.68 36.02 28.13
CA ALA A 565 -9.84 35.67 29.29
C ALA A 565 -8.90 34.49 28.97
N ILE A 566 -9.42 33.48 28.28
CA ILE A 566 -8.65 32.28 27.89
C ILE A 566 -7.59 32.64 26.85
N ILE A 567 -7.92 33.37 25.79
CA ILE A 567 -6.95 33.73 24.75
C ILE A 567 -5.86 34.66 25.29
N LYS A 568 -6.18 35.57 26.22
CA LYS A 568 -5.19 36.40 26.90
C LYS A 568 -4.22 35.56 27.73
N ARG A 569 -4.73 34.56 28.46
CA ARG A 569 -3.88 33.60 29.19
C ARG A 569 -2.97 32.84 28.22
N LEU A 570 -3.50 32.37 27.10
CA LEU A 570 -2.72 31.66 26.08
C LEU A 570 -1.60 32.54 25.52
N ILE A 571 -1.91 33.78 25.11
CA ILE A 571 -0.92 34.75 24.62
C ILE A 571 0.16 35.04 25.68
N ALA A 572 -0.23 35.14 26.96
CA ALA A 572 0.72 35.34 28.05
C ALA A 572 1.65 34.12 28.28
N MET A 573 1.20 32.91 27.95
CA MET A 573 2.05 31.71 28.00
C MET A 573 2.98 31.62 26.78
N ARG A 574 2.46 31.93 25.60
CA ARG A 574 3.19 31.91 24.33
C ARG A 574 2.52 32.89 23.38
N ASP A 575 3.23 33.93 22.98
CA ASP A 575 2.74 34.83 21.94
C ASP A 575 2.94 34.18 20.56
N HIS A 576 1.89 34.21 19.74
CA HIS A 576 1.87 33.57 18.42
C HIS A 576 0.84 34.28 17.52
N PRO A 577 1.11 34.45 16.22
CA PRO A 577 0.24 35.18 15.31
C PRO A 577 -1.19 34.61 15.26
N GLU A 578 -1.38 33.29 15.28
CA GLU A 578 -2.73 32.69 15.28
C GLU A 578 -3.55 33.05 16.53
N TYR A 579 -2.90 33.16 17.69
CA TYR A 579 -3.57 33.50 18.94
C TYR A 579 -3.96 34.97 18.96
N GLN A 580 -3.09 35.83 18.42
CA GLN A 580 -3.37 37.25 18.22
C GLN A 580 -4.54 37.45 17.24
N LEU A 581 -4.62 36.67 16.15
CA LEU A 581 -5.75 36.74 15.21
C LEU A 581 -7.06 36.24 15.82
N GLN A 582 -7.01 35.21 16.65
CA GLN A 582 -8.19 34.80 17.42
C GLN A 582 -8.61 35.89 18.40
N ALA A 583 -7.67 36.50 19.13
CA ALA A 583 -7.94 37.64 20.01
C ALA A 583 -8.57 38.81 19.24
N SER A 584 -8.05 39.14 18.05
CA SER A 584 -8.63 40.16 17.17
C SER A 584 -10.09 39.87 16.83
N ARG A 585 -10.42 38.61 16.46
CA ARG A 585 -11.81 38.23 16.15
C ARG A 585 -12.71 38.39 17.37
N ILE A 586 -12.22 38.04 18.56
CA ILE A 586 -12.97 38.19 19.83
C ILE A 586 -13.16 39.68 20.17
N PHE A 587 -12.12 40.50 20.07
CA PHE A 587 -12.20 41.94 20.31
C PHE A 587 -13.18 42.62 19.35
N ARG A 588 -13.13 42.27 18.06
CA ARG A 588 -14.07 42.79 17.05
C ARG A 588 -15.52 42.43 17.39
N GLN A 589 -15.80 41.20 17.81
CA GLN A 589 -17.14 40.78 18.25
C GLN A 589 -17.61 41.48 19.54
N LEU A 590 -16.69 41.94 20.38
CA LEU A 590 -16.96 42.76 21.56
C LEU A 590 -17.10 44.27 21.24
N GLY A 591 -16.96 44.69 19.98
CA GLY A 591 -16.97 46.11 19.58
C GLY A 591 -15.69 46.87 19.93
N ARG A 592 -14.61 46.16 20.30
CA ARG A 592 -13.32 46.73 20.73
C ARG A 592 -12.35 46.79 19.54
N ILE A 593 -12.63 47.72 18.62
CA ILE A 593 -11.97 47.74 17.30
C ILE A 593 -10.48 48.09 17.40
N ASP A 594 -10.10 49.03 18.25
CA ASP A 594 -8.69 49.44 18.41
C ASP A 594 -7.84 48.28 18.93
N GLU A 595 -8.33 47.52 19.92
CA GLU A 595 -7.62 46.34 20.41
C GLU A 595 -7.59 45.20 19.38
N ALA A 596 -8.62 45.09 18.53
CA ALA A 596 -8.62 44.14 17.42
C ALA A 596 -7.53 44.48 16.41
N VAL A 597 -7.41 45.75 16.00
CA VAL A 597 -6.34 46.23 15.12
C VAL A 597 -4.97 46.02 15.76
N ALA A 598 -4.79 46.36 17.03
CA ALA A 598 -3.52 46.17 17.74
C ALA A 598 -3.11 44.69 17.82
N ALA A 599 -4.06 43.77 17.95
CA ALA A 599 -3.78 42.33 17.89
C ALA A 599 -3.37 41.88 16.48
N VAL A 600 -4.01 42.39 15.43
CA VAL A 600 -3.59 42.14 14.04
C VAL A 600 -2.19 42.70 13.76
N ASP A 601 -1.88 43.90 14.25
CA ASP A 601 -0.56 44.51 14.12
C ASP A 601 0.52 43.68 14.80
N ARG A 602 0.22 43.15 16.00
CA ARG A 602 1.10 42.18 16.66
C ARG A 602 1.29 40.91 15.82
N ALA A 603 0.23 40.36 15.22
CA ALA A 603 0.33 39.19 14.36
C ALA A 603 1.19 39.45 13.11
N LEU A 604 1.07 40.62 12.49
CA LEU A 604 1.88 41.03 11.33
C LEU A 604 3.35 41.32 11.71
N GLY A 605 3.63 41.61 12.99
CA GLY A 605 4.98 41.80 13.50
C GLY A 605 5.86 40.54 13.49
N PHE A 606 5.27 39.34 13.38
CA PHE A 606 6.03 38.09 13.33
C PHE A 606 6.69 37.90 11.96
N ALA A 607 8.03 37.92 11.92
CA ALA A 607 8.85 37.91 10.70
C ALA A 607 8.40 36.85 9.67
N ASP A 608 8.14 35.63 10.11
CA ASP A 608 7.94 34.46 9.23
C ASP A 608 6.46 34.11 8.96
N TYR A 609 5.54 35.05 9.14
CA TYR A 609 4.12 34.73 9.01
C TYR A 609 3.66 34.61 7.54
N ILE A 610 3.22 33.40 7.16
CA ILE A 610 3.03 32.97 5.77
C ILE A 610 1.77 33.59 5.12
N PHE A 611 0.79 34.05 5.91
CA PHE A 611 -0.48 34.61 5.41
C PHE A 611 -0.58 36.15 5.49
N ARG A 612 0.55 36.87 5.47
CA ARG A 612 0.60 38.36 5.56
C ARG A 612 -0.40 39.08 4.64
N PRO A 613 -0.51 38.79 3.33
CA PRO A 613 -1.40 39.56 2.44
C PRO A 613 -2.89 39.47 2.81
N ASN A 614 -3.36 38.30 3.25
CA ASN A 614 -4.76 38.11 3.65
C ASN A 614 -5.09 38.88 4.94
N ILE A 615 -4.12 38.98 5.85
CA ILE A 615 -4.28 39.69 7.12
C ILE A 615 -4.20 41.20 6.92
N GLU A 616 -3.37 41.69 6.01
CA GLU A 616 -3.34 43.11 5.66
C GLU A 616 -4.67 43.58 5.07
N ASN A 617 -5.33 42.75 4.27
CA ASN A 617 -6.70 43.00 3.81
C ASN A 617 -7.69 43.04 4.98
N TYR A 618 -7.65 42.05 5.86
CA TYR A 618 -8.48 42.00 7.07
C TYR A 618 -8.27 43.24 7.96
N ARG A 619 -7.03 43.70 8.11
CA ARG A 619 -6.68 44.93 8.83
C ARG A 619 -7.30 46.16 8.19
N ARG A 620 -7.18 46.31 6.86
CA ARG A 620 -7.76 47.43 6.10
C ARG A 620 -9.28 47.50 6.25
N GLU A 621 -9.95 46.34 6.19
CA GLU A 621 -11.40 46.26 6.41
C GLU A 621 -11.80 46.72 7.82
N MET A 622 -11.04 46.35 8.85
CA MET A 622 -11.33 46.78 10.22
C MET A 622 -11.13 48.29 10.41
N LEU A 623 -10.08 48.87 9.84
CA LEU A 623 -9.84 50.31 9.90
C LEU A 623 -10.93 51.12 9.16
N ALA A 624 -11.42 50.60 8.03
CA ALA A 624 -12.55 51.19 7.32
C ALA A 624 -13.87 51.12 8.12
N GLN A 625 -14.08 50.05 8.90
CA GLN A 625 -15.23 49.94 9.81
C GLN A 625 -15.13 50.92 11.00
N ASN A 626 -13.93 51.15 11.53
CA ASN A 626 -13.71 52.08 12.64
C ASN A 626 -14.03 53.53 12.23
N SER A 627 -13.51 53.98 11.08
CA SER A 627 -13.72 55.35 10.58
C SER A 627 -15.17 55.66 10.22
N LEU A 628 -15.95 54.66 9.76
CA LEU A 628 -17.39 54.79 9.54
C LEU A 628 -18.19 54.88 10.85
N SER A 629 -17.73 54.22 11.92
CA SER A 629 -18.38 54.27 13.24
C SER A 629 -18.11 55.58 13.99
N GLU A 630 -16.90 56.12 13.87
CA GLU A 630 -16.53 57.44 14.43
C GLU A 630 -17.31 58.56 13.75
N ASN A 631 -17.43 58.54 12.41
CA ASN A 631 -18.24 59.49 11.64
C ASN A 631 -19.74 59.42 11.99
N ARG A 632 -20.28 58.24 12.32
CA ARG A 632 -21.66 58.11 12.80
C ARG A 632 -21.85 58.65 14.22
N SER A 633 -20.86 58.49 15.10
CA SER A 633 -20.93 59.04 16.47
C SER A 633 -20.82 60.57 16.50
N LEU A 634 -20.03 61.15 15.58
CA LEU A 634 -19.91 62.60 15.39
C LEU A 634 -21.21 63.21 14.81
N LEU A 635 -21.92 62.47 13.94
CA LEU A 635 -23.23 62.88 13.44
C LEU A 635 -24.35 62.73 14.49
N SER A 636 -24.30 61.73 15.39
CA SER A 636 -25.30 61.58 16.46
C SER A 636 -25.07 62.49 17.67
N SER A 637 -23.86 63.06 17.82
CA SER A 637 -23.53 64.04 18.86
C SER A 637 -23.65 65.50 18.40
N GLY A 638 -23.95 65.73 17.11
CA GLY A 638 -24.15 67.06 16.53
C GLY A 638 -25.55 67.67 16.71
N ASP A 639 -26.57 66.89 17.11
CA ASP A 639 -27.97 67.35 17.20
C ASP A 639 -28.39 67.86 18.60
N LEU A 640 -27.46 68.38 19.40
CA LEU A 640 -27.77 68.99 20.71
C LEU A 640 -27.36 70.46 20.88
N TRP A 641 -27.03 71.15 19.79
CA TRP A 641 -26.86 72.60 19.82
C TRP A 641 -27.52 73.24 18.60
N HIS A 642 -28.76 73.70 18.77
CA HIS A 642 -29.14 75.10 18.48
C HIS A 642 -30.59 75.37 18.91
N HIS A 643 -30.71 76.47 19.67
CA HIS A 643 -31.93 77.23 19.99
C HIS A 643 -32.64 77.75 18.74
#